data_AF-A0A401RS98-F1
#
_entry.id   AF-A0A401RS98-F1
#
_cell.length_a   1.000
_cell.length_b   1.000
_cell.length_c   1.000
_cell.angle_alpha   90.00
_cell.angle_beta   90.00
_cell.angle_gamma   90.00
#
_symmetry.space_group_name_H-M   'P 1'
#
loop_
_entity.id
_entity.type
_entity.pdbx_description
1 polymer ?
#
loop_
_entity_poly.entity_id
_entity_poly.type
_entity_poly.pdbx_seq_one_letter_code
_entity_poly.pdbx_strand_id
1 'polypeptide(L)'
;MWIWDFDYLLKQMENSLVMTGGGENANKRDTICIFGTGDLGRSLGMRLLKSGYPVVYGSRDPRNSTLLPSGAQVFNHVEALNTSKIIFLAVHRENYDFISALSDQLDGKVLVDVSNNLKMNQYPESNAQYLSQLVPKAKVVKGFNTVSAWALQSGNLDASSQVFVCGDDNQSKQLVMDIARSIGLTPLDQGSLLAAEEIENYPLQLFPMWRLPFRITAGLTVFFFIYCVVIDIIYPYAKENKDFSYKLAISVPNRVFPNVSLILLSLVYLPGVIAAFIQLHRGTKYKRFPDWLDRWMLCRKQLGLVALAYAFLHVLYTFVLPTRYSVRWYWINSLIEESKKNKTMQISKVLSWRLDLYFALGILGFALYILLGITSLPSVSNNVNWREFRFVQSKLGYVTLLLCTAHAAVYGWDRFLQSKRYRWGLPQAYMLGMVIPCTVLVLKLILITPCVDKMITRIRQGWERVPKDEKVQTFVNKSSLINQNKEEMDINSTGLVPLHQTGSRKRLDHKQETICIFGTGDFGRSLGMRLLKSGYPVVYGSRDPRNSTLLPSGAQVFSHAEALKTSKIIFLAVHRENYDFISALSDQLDGKVLVDVSNNLKMNQYPESNAQYLSQLVPKTNVVKGFNTVSAWALQSGSLDASSQVFVCGDDNPSKQLVMDVARSISLTPLDQGSLLAAEELENYPLQLFPMWRLPLYITAGLTVFFFLYYVVLQVIYSYVTKNTDQTYRMMISIPNHVFPIVSLVLLGLVYLPGVIAAFIQLHRGTKYKRFPDWLDRWMLCRKQLGLVSFAYGFLHVFYSLVKPLRYASYWRQINRIVYQVQKNTTTEWEMKWAWRSDLFYALGILGFFVFCLLGVTSLPSVSNTMNWREFRFVQSKLGHVTLLLCTAHAGVLGWNFFLKSTRYTWGLPPGYMLSMVIPCIVLILKLILITPCVDRMVTRIRQGWERKRKHSGNLKV
;
A
#
# COMPACT_ATOMS: atom_id res chain seq x y z
N MET A 1 48.75 -15.30 -17.37
CA MET A 1 48.69 -16.70 -16.93
C MET A 1 47.75 -16.72 -15.73
N TRP A 2 46.44 -16.92 -15.85
CA TRP A 2 45.74 -18.09 -16.38
C TRP A 2 44.45 -17.65 -17.10
N ILE A 3 44.30 -18.12 -18.34
CA ILE A 3 43.07 -18.09 -19.14
C ILE A 3 42.20 -19.24 -18.61
N TRP A 4 40.95 -18.97 -18.26
CA TRP A 4 40.00 -20.00 -17.86
C TRP A 4 39.13 -20.39 -19.06
N ASP A 5 39.16 -21.69 -19.37
CA ASP A 5 38.41 -22.38 -20.41
C ASP A 5 36.91 -22.10 -20.37
N PHE A 6 36.43 -21.42 -21.40
CA PHE A 6 35.01 -21.22 -21.68
C PHE A 6 34.34 -22.52 -22.15
N ASP A 7 35.12 -23.47 -22.68
CA ASP A 7 34.62 -24.76 -23.21
C ASP A 7 34.18 -25.74 -22.12
N TYR A 8 34.73 -25.65 -20.90
CA TYR A 8 34.31 -26.52 -19.79
C TYR A 8 32.90 -26.18 -19.28
N LEU A 9 32.51 -24.90 -19.36
CA LEU A 9 31.18 -24.43 -18.96
C LEU A 9 30.09 -24.78 -20.00
N LEU A 10 30.42 -24.74 -21.30
CA LEU A 10 29.52 -25.17 -22.36
C LEU A 10 29.24 -26.68 -22.29
N LYS A 11 30.27 -27.50 -22.01
CA LYS A 11 30.10 -28.96 -21.86
C LYS A 11 29.29 -29.35 -20.60
N GLN A 12 29.31 -28.53 -19.55
CA GLN A 12 28.47 -28.74 -18.36
C GLN A 12 27.01 -28.31 -18.59
N MET A 13 26.77 -27.31 -19.45
CA MET A 13 25.42 -26.93 -19.87
C MET A 13 24.80 -27.93 -20.86
N GLU A 14 25.59 -28.55 -21.75
CA GLU A 14 25.12 -29.65 -22.61
C GLU A 14 24.85 -30.94 -21.81
N ASN A 15 25.72 -31.31 -20.85
CA ASN A 15 25.52 -32.53 -20.06
C ASN A 15 24.38 -32.42 -19.02
N SER A 16 23.91 -31.22 -18.68
CA SER A 16 22.71 -31.04 -17.85
C SER A 16 21.41 -31.13 -18.64
N LEU A 17 21.47 -31.10 -19.98
CA LEU A 17 20.33 -31.28 -20.88
C LEU A 17 20.10 -32.76 -21.29
N VAL A 18 21.03 -33.68 -20.98
CA VAL A 18 20.97 -35.08 -21.45
C VAL A 18 20.72 -36.11 -20.33
N MET A 19 20.71 -35.73 -19.05
CA MET A 19 20.45 -36.66 -17.93
C MET A 19 19.02 -36.59 -17.38
N THR A 20 18.03 -36.74 -18.26
CA THR A 20 16.68 -37.20 -17.91
C THR A 20 16.25 -38.32 -18.85
N GLY A 21 17.07 -39.36 -18.97
CA GLY A 21 16.68 -40.64 -19.53
C GLY A 21 16.34 -41.61 -18.40
N GLY A 22 15.06 -41.86 -18.18
CA GLY A 22 14.59 -42.83 -17.19
C GLY A 22 13.19 -42.53 -16.66
N GLY A 23 12.16 -43.02 -17.36
CA GLY A 23 10.77 -42.98 -16.92
C GLY A 23 9.77 -42.89 -18.08
N GLU A 24 9.59 -43.98 -18.82
CA GLU A 24 8.42 -44.18 -19.70
C GLU A 24 7.15 -44.28 -18.84
N ASN A 25 6.62 -43.12 -18.46
CA ASN A 25 5.21 -42.83 -18.15
C ASN A 25 5.05 -41.33 -17.82
N ALA A 26 5.60 -40.46 -18.68
CA ALA A 26 5.31 -39.04 -18.62
C ALA A 26 3.91 -38.82 -19.20
N ASN A 27 2.95 -38.41 -18.36
CA ASN A 27 1.60 -37.98 -18.76
C ASN A 27 1.67 -37.13 -20.05
N LYS A 28 1.20 -37.69 -21.17
CA LYS A 28 1.08 -37.00 -22.44
C LYS A 28 0.13 -35.82 -22.21
N ARG A 29 0.64 -34.59 -22.30
CA ARG A 29 -0.17 -33.38 -22.07
C ARG A 29 -1.24 -33.26 -23.17
N ASP A 30 -2.39 -32.73 -22.79
CA ASP A 30 -3.51 -32.54 -23.71
C ASP A 30 -3.12 -31.67 -24.91
N THR A 31 -3.60 -32.06 -26.09
CA THR A 31 -3.43 -31.27 -27.32
C THR A 31 -4.33 -30.04 -27.26
N ILE A 32 -3.79 -28.87 -27.62
CA ILE A 32 -4.51 -27.59 -27.62
C ILE A 32 -4.74 -27.15 -29.06
N CYS A 33 -5.99 -26.84 -29.41
CA CYS A 33 -6.33 -26.22 -30.68
C CYS A 33 -6.34 -24.70 -30.57
N ILE A 34 -5.84 -24.01 -31.59
CA ILE A 34 -5.93 -22.55 -31.73
C ILE A 34 -6.63 -22.23 -33.04
N PHE A 35 -7.82 -21.64 -32.95
CA PHE A 35 -8.51 -21.07 -34.09
C PHE A 35 -7.98 -19.68 -34.39
N GLY A 36 -7.52 -19.47 -35.62
CA GLY A 36 -6.92 -18.22 -36.05
C GLY A 36 -5.39 -18.27 -35.99
N THR A 37 -4.77 -18.13 -37.16
CA THR A 37 -3.31 -18.11 -37.36
C THR A 37 -2.75 -16.68 -37.41
N GLY A 38 -3.43 -15.75 -36.72
CA GLY A 38 -3.03 -14.34 -36.59
C GLY A 38 -1.92 -14.12 -35.57
N ASP A 39 -1.61 -12.86 -35.26
CA ASP A 39 -0.48 -12.48 -34.39
C ASP A 39 -0.57 -13.09 -32.98
N LEU A 40 -1.73 -12.95 -32.32
CA LEU A 40 -1.95 -13.54 -31.00
C LEU A 40 -1.93 -15.07 -31.05
N GLY A 41 -2.55 -15.68 -32.06
CA GLY A 41 -2.58 -17.13 -32.24
C GLY A 41 -1.17 -17.72 -32.38
N ARG A 42 -0.32 -17.12 -33.23
CA ARG A 42 1.09 -17.52 -33.42
C ARG A 42 1.89 -17.40 -32.14
N SER A 43 1.74 -16.27 -31.45
CA SER A 43 2.49 -15.96 -30.23
C SER A 43 2.12 -16.91 -29.09
N LEU A 44 0.81 -17.17 -28.93
CA LEU A 44 0.30 -18.11 -27.94
C LEU A 44 0.74 -19.54 -28.25
N GLY A 45 0.62 -20.00 -29.49
CA GLY A 45 1.01 -21.35 -29.86
C GLY A 45 2.52 -21.58 -29.77
N MET A 46 3.36 -20.60 -30.13
CA MET A 46 4.81 -20.66 -29.90
C MET A 46 5.13 -20.82 -28.40
N ARG A 47 4.41 -20.10 -27.52
CA ARG A 47 4.61 -20.19 -26.08
C ARG A 47 4.16 -21.55 -25.53
N LEU A 48 3.02 -22.06 -26.00
CA LEU A 48 2.50 -23.38 -25.62
C LEU A 48 3.45 -24.51 -26.04
N LEU A 49 4.00 -24.47 -27.26
CA LEU A 49 5.01 -25.42 -27.73
C LEU A 49 6.28 -25.39 -26.87
N LYS A 50 6.81 -24.20 -26.55
CA LYS A 50 7.97 -24.05 -25.65
C LYS A 50 7.71 -24.60 -24.25
N SER A 51 6.46 -24.55 -23.79
CA SER A 51 6.06 -25.16 -22.52
C SER A 51 5.79 -26.66 -22.61
N GLY A 52 5.85 -27.29 -23.80
CA GLY A 52 5.67 -28.73 -23.99
C GLY A 52 4.23 -29.17 -24.27
N TYR A 53 3.33 -28.27 -24.70
CA TYR A 53 2.00 -28.65 -25.18
C TYR A 53 2.02 -28.95 -26.67
N PRO A 54 1.36 -30.04 -27.14
CA PRO A 54 1.08 -30.23 -28.55
C PRO A 54 0.07 -29.17 -29.01
N VAL A 55 0.38 -28.43 -30.07
CA VAL A 55 -0.47 -27.37 -30.61
C VAL A 55 -0.92 -27.70 -32.02
N VAL A 56 -2.21 -27.55 -32.26
CA VAL A 56 -2.85 -27.68 -33.57
C VAL A 56 -3.53 -26.36 -33.92
N TYR A 57 -3.33 -25.86 -35.14
CA TYR A 57 -3.99 -24.65 -35.63
C TYR A 57 -5.17 -24.99 -36.54
N GLY A 58 -6.30 -24.32 -36.33
CA GLY A 58 -7.42 -24.26 -37.27
C GLY A 58 -7.34 -23.00 -38.12
N SER A 59 -7.20 -23.15 -39.42
CA SER A 59 -7.14 -22.04 -40.40
C SER A 59 -8.18 -22.21 -41.51
N ARG A 60 -8.57 -21.09 -42.13
CA ARG A 60 -9.38 -21.10 -43.36
C ARG A 60 -8.60 -21.66 -44.56
N ASP A 61 -7.29 -21.39 -44.59
CA ASP A 61 -6.38 -21.90 -45.59
C ASP A 61 -5.17 -22.55 -44.88
N PRO A 62 -5.18 -23.89 -44.68
CA PRO A 62 -4.09 -24.59 -44.02
C PRO A 62 -2.81 -24.67 -44.88
N ARG A 63 -2.90 -24.40 -46.19
CA ARG A 63 -1.76 -24.45 -47.12
C ARG A 63 -0.86 -23.21 -47.01
N ASN A 64 -1.36 -22.11 -46.43
CA ASN A 64 -0.65 -20.84 -46.32
C ASN A 64 -0.20 -20.57 -44.87
N SER A 65 0.82 -21.30 -44.40
CA SER A 65 1.24 -21.41 -43.00
C SER A 65 2.68 -20.93 -42.70
N THR A 66 3.26 -20.08 -43.56
CA THR A 66 4.70 -19.73 -43.56
C THR A 66 5.24 -19.08 -42.28
N LEU A 67 4.37 -18.50 -41.44
CA LEU A 67 4.76 -17.74 -40.24
C LEU A 67 4.43 -18.47 -38.92
N LEU A 68 4.10 -19.76 -38.99
CA LEU A 68 3.76 -20.57 -37.81
C LEU A 68 5.00 -21.28 -37.22
N PRO A 69 5.00 -21.55 -35.90
CA PRO A 69 6.11 -22.20 -35.22
C PRO A 69 6.34 -23.62 -35.73
N SER A 70 7.61 -24.02 -35.86
CA SER A 70 8.00 -25.39 -36.18
C SER A 70 7.50 -26.36 -35.10
N GLY A 71 6.85 -27.45 -35.53
CA GLY A 71 6.30 -28.48 -34.63
C GLY A 71 4.79 -28.39 -34.37
N ALA A 72 4.08 -27.38 -34.91
CA ALA A 72 2.61 -27.35 -34.90
C ALA A 72 2.01 -27.79 -36.25
N GLN A 73 0.92 -28.55 -36.20
CA GLN A 73 0.15 -28.93 -37.39
C GLN A 73 -0.94 -27.89 -37.67
N VAL A 74 -1.29 -27.72 -38.95
CA VAL A 74 -2.32 -26.77 -39.39
C VAL A 74 -3.35 -27.54 -40.21
N PHE A 75 -4.60 -27.48 -39.76
CA PHE A 75 -5.73 -28.12 -40.42
C PHE A 75 -6.83 -27.10 -40.75
N ASN A 76 -7.84 -27.56 -41.48
CA ASN A 76 -9.10 -26.83 -41.53
C ASN A 76 -9.79 -26.86 -40.14
N HIS A 77 -10.77 -26.00 -39.91
CA HIS A 77 -11.41 -25.88 -38.59
C HIS A 77 -12.04 -27.19 -38.10
N VAL A 78 -12.68 -27.97 -38.99
CA VAL A 78 -13.37 -29.22 -38.64
C VAL A 78 -12.37 -30.30 -38.20
N GLU A 79 -11.30 -30.50 -38.97
CA GLU A 79 -10.25 -31.46 -38.64
C GLU A 79 -9.53 -31.07 -37.34
N ALA A 80 -9.25 -29.78 -37.13
CA ALA A 80 -8.61 -29.29 -35.92
C ALA A 80 -9.46 -29.58 -34.67
N LEU A 81 -10.80 -29.51 -34.75
CA LEU A 81 -11.69 -29.80 -33.63
C LEU A 81 -11.61 -31.26 -33.15
N ASN A 82 -11.36 -32.20 -34.06
CA ASN A 82 -11.27 -33.62 -33.73
C ASN A 82 -10.02 -33.96 -32.90
N THR A 83 -9.02 -33.09 -32.90
CA THR A 83 -7.72 -33.35 -32.24
C THR A 83 -7.66 -32.91 -30.77
N SER A 84 -8.57 -32.04 -30.32
CA SER A 84 -8.47 -31.39 -29.00
C SER A 84 -9.81 -31.19 -28.30
N LYS A 85 -9.76 -31.08 -26.97
CA LYS A 85 -10.90 -30.70 -26.12
C LYS A 85 -10.88 -29.22 -25.74
N ILE A 86 -9.73 -28.55 -25.86
CA ILE A 86 -9.52 -27.16 -25.47
C ILE A 86 -9.16 -26.36 -26.72
N ILE A 87 -9.94 -25.34 -27.00
CA ILE A 87 -9.83 -24.53 -28.21
C ILE A 87 -9.69 -23.06 -27.82
N PHE A 88 -8.60 -22.42 -28.22
CA PHE A 88 -8.43 -20.97 -28.11
C PHE A 88 -8.97 -20.29 -29.35
N LEU A 89 -9.92 -19.37 -29.17
CA LEU A 89 -10.53 -18.61 -30.26
C LEU A 89 -9.80 -17.27 -30.47
N ALA A 90 -8.69 -17.31 -31.21
CA ALA A 90 -7.89 -16.12 -31.56
C ALA A 90 -8.44 -15.41 -32.81
N VAL A 91 -9.74 -15.12 -32.81
CA VAL A 91 -10.47 -14.47 -33.91
C VAL A 91 -11.31 -13.31 -33.36
N HIS A 92 -11.46 -12.25 -34.14
CA HIS A 92 -12.31 -11.10 -33.77
C HIS A 92 -13.80 -11.47 -33.80
N ARG A 93 -14.58 -10.81 -32.93
CA ARG A 93 -16.03 -11.07 -32.75
C ARG A 93 -16.83 -10.99 -34.05
N GLU A 94 -16.48 -10.07 -34.94
CA GLU A 94 -17.14 -9.88 -36.23
C GLU A 94 -17.05 -11.11 -37.13
N ASN A 95 -16.14 -12.04 -36.85
CA ASN A 95 -15.97 -13.27 -37.60
C ASN A 95 -16.40 -14.50 -36.79
N TYR A 96 -17.32 -14.37 -35.83
CA TYR A 96 -17.84 -15.52 -35.07
C TYR A 96 -18.84 -16.36 -35.86
N ASP A 97 -19.32 -15.90 -37.01
CA ASP A 97 -20.38 -16.58 -37.78
C ASP A 97 -20.04 -18.04 -38.12
N PHE A 98 -18.77 -18.35 -38.42
CA PHE A 98 -18.35 -19.73 -38.72
C PHE A 98 -18.45 -20.69 -37.53
N ILE A 99 -18.46 -20.17 -36.29
CA ILE A 99 -18.59 -20.98 -35.07
C ILE A 99 -20.00 -21.58 -34.97
N SER A 100 -21.02 -20.87 -35.45
CA SER A 100 -22.40 -21.37 -35.46
C SER A 100 -22.53 -22.66 -36.30
N ALA A 101 -21.85 -22.71 -37.44
CA ALA A 101 -21.79 -23.90 -38.31
C ALA A 101 -21.03 -25.09 -37.70
N LEU A 102 -20.23 -24.84 -36.66
CA LEU A 102 -19.44 -25.86 -35.95
C LEU A 102 -20.05 -26.23 -34.59
N SER A 103 -21.24 -25.72 -34.26
CA SER A 103 -21.84 -25.86 -32.92
C SER A 103 -21.93 -27.31 -32.46
N ASP A 104 -22.40 -28.23 -33.31
CA ASP A 104 -22.56 -29.64 -32.94
C ASP A 104 -21.23 -30.33 -32.61
N GLN A 105 -20.13 -29.89 -33.25
CA GLN A 105 -18.78 -30.43 -33.03
C GLN A 105 -18.11 -29.84 -31.78
N LEU A 106 -18.64 -28.72 -31.27
CA LEU A 106 -18.16 -28.02 -30.08
C LEU A 106 -18.84 -28.51 -28.80
N ASP A 107 -19.80 -29.43 -28.90
CA ASP A 107 -20.53 -30.00 -27.76
C ASP A 107 -19.56 -30.55 -26.69
N GLY A 108 -19.65 -30.02 -25.48
CA GLY A 108 -18.82 -30.41 -24.34
C GLY A 108 -17.34 -29.98 -24.40
N LYS A 109 -16.90 -29.28 -25.45
CA LYS A 109 -15.53 -28.75 -25.54
C LYS A 109 -15.37 -27.44 -24.77
N VAL A 110 -14.14 -27.12 -24.39
CA VAL A 110 -13.78 -25.87 -23.73
C VAL A 110 -13.36 -24.85 -24.78
N LEU A 111 -14.12 -23.77 -24.91
CA LEU A 111 -13.85 -22.68 -25.84
C LEU A 111 -13.33 -21.47 -25.07
N VAL A 112 -12.06 -21.15 -25.26
CA VAL A 112 -11.39 -20.02 -24.61
C VAL A 112 -11.49 -18.79 -25.51
N ASP A 113 -12.33 -17.85 -25.14
CA ASP A 113 -12.42 -16.54 -25.80
C ASP A 113 -11.26 -15.65 -25.34
N VAL A 114 -10.48 -15.17 -26.31
CA VAL A 114 -9.35 -14.25 -26.09
C VAL A 114 -9.58 -12.87 -26.73
N SER A 115 -10.78 -12.61 -27.26
CA SER A 115 -11.08 -11.41 -28.03
C SER A 115 -11.20 -10.14 -27.16
N ASN A 116 -11.00 -8.98 -27.78
CA ASN A 116 -11.33 -7.67 -27.22
C ASN A 116 -12.09 -6.85 -28.25
N ASN A 117 -12.92 -5.92 -27.79
CA ASN A 117 -13.60 -4.94 -28.65
C ASN A 117 -12.68 -3.77 -28.98
N LEU A 118 -13.02 -2.96 -30.00
CA LEU A 118 -12.24 -1.77 -30.36
C LEU A 118 -12.54 -0.59 -29.43
N LYS A 119 -13.75 -0.53 -28.88
CA LYS A 119 -14.22 0.51 -27.96
C LYS A 119 -15.11 -0.08 -26.87
N MET A 120 -15.14 0.56 -25.70
CA MET A 120 -16.07 0.19 -24.63
C MET A 120 -17.52 0.35 -25.12
N ASN A 121 -18.40 -0.54 -24.67
CA ASN A 121 -19.83 -0.54 -24.99
C ASN A 121 -20.11 -0.54 -26.51
N GLN A 122 -19.26 -1.22 -27.31
CA GLN A 122 -19.50 -1.42 -28.74
C GLN A 122 -20.71 -2.32 -29.00
N TYR A 123 -20.90 -3.31 -28.13
CA TYR A 123 -21.99 -4.29 -28.16
C TYR A 123 -22.71 -4.30 -26.80
N PRO A 124 -24.00 -4.73 -26.73
CA PRO A 124 -24.77 -4.72 -25.49
C PRO A 124 -24.28 -5.77 -24.47
N GLU A 125 -23.87 -6.94 -24.95
CA GLU A 125 -23.29 -8.03 -24.15
C GLU A 125 -21.79 -8.24 -24.47
N SER A 126 -21.08 -8.90 -23.54
CA SER A 126 -19.66 -9.24 -23.73
C SER A 126 -19.46 -10.26 -24.85
N ASN A 127 -18.25 -10.33 -25.40
CA ASN A 127 -17.95 -11.26 -26.49
C ASN A 127 -18.07 -12.71 -26.03
N ALA A 128 -17.64 -13.00 -24.80
CA ALA A 128 -17.78 -14.33 -24.21
C ALA A 128 -19.25 -14.71 -23.96
N GLN A 129 -20.10 -13.76 -23.55
CA GLN A 129 -21.54 -14.00 -23.39
C GLN A 129 -22.22 -14.27 -24.74
N TYR A 130 -21.90 -13.46 -25.76
CA TYR A 130 -22.40 -13.67 -27.12
C TYR A 130 -21.95 -15.03 -27.67
N LEU A 131 -20.69 -15.40 -27.47
CA LEU A 131 -20.16 -16.70 -27.86
C LEU A 131 -20.88 -17.85 -27.16
N SER A 132 -21.19 -17.71 -25.86
CA SER A 132 -21.98 -18.70 -25.12
C SER A 132 -23.41 -18.84 -25.63
N GLN A 133 -23.98 -17.81 -26.26
CA GLN A 133 -25.30 -17.90 -26.91
C GLN A 133 -25.23 -18.61 -28.26
N LEU A 134 -24.14 -18.41 -29.01
CA LEU A 134 -23.91 -19.07 -30.30
C LEU A 134 -23.68 -20.58 -30.16
N VAL A 135 -22.97 -21.01 -29.10
CA VAL A 135 -22.63 -22.41 -28.83
C VAL A 135 -23.05 -22.83 -27.41
N PRO A 136 -24.35 -22.99 -27.14
CA PRO A 136 -24.88 -23.16 -25.78
C PRO A 136 -24.44 -24.45 -25.09
N LYS A 137 -24.01 -25.46 -25.84
CA LYS A 137 -23.53 -26.74 -25.32
C LYS A 137 -22.01 -26.78 -25.11
N ALA A 138 -21.27 -25.77 -25.57
CA ALA A 138 -19.83 -25.64 -25.31
C ALA A 138 -19.58 -24.93 -23.96
N LYS A 139 -18.43 -25.19 -23.34
CA LYS A 139 -18.02 -24.54 -22.09
C LYS A 139 -17.16 -23.32 -22.43
N VAL A 140 -17.75 -22.13 -22.34
CA VAL A 140 -17.04 -20.87 -22.65
C VAL A 140 -16.25 -20.37 -21.44
N VAL A 141 -14.98 -20.04 -21.66
CA VAL A 141 -14.09 -19.42 -20.67
C VAL A 141 -13.46 -18.17 -21.28
N LYS A 142 -13.53 -17.05 -20.58
CA LYS A 142 -12.82 -15.82 -20.96
C LYS A 142 -11.41 -15.85 -20.37
N GLY A 143 -10.38 -15.57 -21.16
CA GLY A 143 -9.02 -15.44 -20.66
C GLY A 143 -8.04 -14.91 -21.71
N PHE A 144 -6.80 -14.65 -21.30
CA PHE A 144 -5.67 -14.25 -22.17
C PHE A 144 -5.82 -12.93 -22.95
N ASN A 145 -6.98 -12.28 -22.90
CA ASN A 145 -7.25 -11.01 -23.57
C ASN A 145 -6.48 -9.82 -22.96
N THR A 146 -5.93 -9.96 -21.75
CA THR A 146 -5.08 -8.95 -21.10
C THR A 146 -3.61 -9.01 -21.49
N VAL A 147 -3.16 -10.12 -22.08
CA VAL A 147 -1.77 -10.32 -22.46
C VAL A 147 -1.61 -10.01 -23.94
N SER A 148 -0.60 -9.21 -24.29
CA SER A 148 -0.32 -8.89 -25.70
C SER A 148 0.45 -10.01 -26.39
N ALA A 149 0.29 -10.13 -27.71
CA ALA A 149 1.06 -11.06 -28.55
C ALA A 149 2.58 -10.90 -28.34
N TRP A 150 3.05 -9.65 -28.29
CA TRP A 150 4.45 -9.32 -28.01
C TRP A 150 4.94 -9.87 -26.67
N ALA A 151 4.17 -9.71 -25.60
CA ALA A 151 4.57 -10.20 -24.27
C ALA A 151 4.74 -11.73 -24.22
N LEU A 152 3.90 -12.47 -24.96
CA LEU A 152 4.01 -13.92 -25.11
C LEU A 152 5.27 -14.33 -25.89
N GLN A 153 5.68 -13.54 -26.88
CA GLN A 153 6.91 -13.79 -27.65
C GLN A 153 8.19 -13.46 -26.86
N SER A 154 8.22 -12.32 -26.17
CA SER A 154 9.40 -11.82 -25.45
C SER A 154 9.60 -12.42 -24.05
N GLY A 155 8.63 -13.19 -23.54
CA GLY A 155 8.77 -13.94 -22.29
C GLY A 155 8.48 -13.14 -21.02
N ASN A 156 7.44 -12.28 -21.04
CA ASN A 156 6.97 -11.47 -19.91
C ASN A 156 7.98 -10.43 -19.36
N LEU A 157 8.99 -10.03 -20.14
CA LEU A 157 10.00 -9.05 -19.70
C LEU A 157 9.44 -7.63 -19.53
N ASP A 158 8.42 -7.26 -20.32
CA ASP A 158 7.96 -5.86 -20.46
C ASP A 158 6.48 -5.63 -20.08
N ALA A 159 5.74 -6.65 -19.64
CA ALA A 159 4.29 -6.55 -19.41
C ALA A 159 3.78 -7.39 -18.24
N SER A 160 2.54 -7.11 -17.81
CA SER A 160 1.86 -7.86 -16.73
C SER A 160 1.75 -9.34 -17.10
N SER A 161 2.22 -10.22 -16.22
CA SER A 161 2.04 -11.67 -16.32
C SER A 161 0.64 -12.12 -15.91
N GLN A 162 -0.23 -11.20 -15.50
CA GLN A 162 -1.56 -11.51 -14.98
C GLN A 162 -2.55 -11.80 -16.10
N VAL A 163 -3.26 -12.92 -15.97
CA VAL A 163 -4.35 -13.32 -16.85
C VAL A 163 -5.63 -13.37 -16.05
N PHE A 164 -6.59 -12.50 -16.33
CA PHE A 164 -7.91 -12.63 -15.73
C PHE A 164 -8.68 -13.74 -16.43
N VAL A 165 -9.27 -14.65 -15.64
CA VAL A 165 -10.03 -15.79 -16.14
C VAL A 165 -11.41 -15.81 -15.52
N CYS A 166 -12.47 -15.93 -16.31
CA CYS A 166 -13.83 -16.14 -15.81
C CYS A 166 -14.62 -17.12 -16.68
N GLY A 167 -15.62 -17.77 -16.09
CA GLY A 167 -16.47 -18.74 -16.77
C GLY A 167 -17.38 -19.46 -15.78
N ASP A 168 -18.52 -19.96 -16.27
CA ASP A 168 -19.53 -20.59 -15.42
C ASP A 168 -19.17 -22.04 -15.03
N ASP A 169 -18.35 -22.70 -15.85
CA ASP A 169 -17.86 -24.06 -15.59
C ASP A 169 -16.51 -24.04 -14.87
N ASN A 170 -16.51 -24.41 -13.59
CA ASN A 170 -15.31 -24.38 -12.75
C ASN A 170 -14.22 -25.34 -13.21
N GLN A 171 -14.57 -26.52 -13.75
CA GLN A 171 -13.58 -27.49 -14.22
C GLN A 171 -12.83 -26.96 -15.44
N SER A 172 -13.56 -26.44 -16.42
CA SER A 172 -13.01 -25.80 -17.61
C SER A 172 -12.16 -24.59 -17.26
N LYS A 173 -12.62 -23.77 -16.32
CA LYS A 173 -11.88 -22.61 -15.83
C LYS A 173 -10.54 -23.01 -15.20
N GLN A 174 -10.52 -24.03 -14.34
CA GLN A 174 -9.26 -24.50 -13.73
C GLN A 174 -8.27 -25.04 -14.76
N LEU A 175 -8.75 -25.80 -15.77
CA LEU A 175 -7.90 -26.26 -16.87
C LEU A 175 -7.22 -25.09 -17.60
N VAL A 176 -7.98 -24.03 -17.90
CA VAL A 176 -7.44 -22.82 -18.54
C VAL A 176 -6.45 -22.09 -17.64
N MET A 177 -6.71 -22.03 -16.32
CA MET A 177 -5.77 -21.47 -15.35
C MET A 177 -4.47 -22.29 -15.25
N ASP A 178 -4.55 -23.62 -15.30
CA ASP A 178 -3.37 -24.50 -15.30
C ASP A 178 -2.52 -24.30 -16.55
N ILE A 179 -3.16 -24.14 -17.72
CA ILE A 179 -2.46 -23.76 -18.95
C ILE A 179 -1.75 -22.41 -18.76
N ALA A 180 -2.41 -21.40 -18.19
CA ALA A 180 -1.78 -20.10 -17.92
C ALA A 180 -0.54 -20.24 -17.00
N ARG A 181 -0.64 -21.03 -15.91
CA ARG A 181 0.50 -21.30 -15.00
C ARG A 181 1.66 -21.99 -15.73
N SER A 182 1.35 -22.99 -16.55
CA SER A 182 2.34 -23.78 -17.28
C SER A 182 3.16 -22.98 -18.29
N ILE A 183 2.59 -21.89 -18.82
CA ILE A 183 3.30 -20.98 -19.73
C ILE A 183 3.99 -19.80 -19.02
N GLY A 184 4.01 -19.82 -17.69
CA GLY A 184 4.67 -18.83 -16.84
C GLY A 184 3.85 -17.56 -16.61
N LEU A 185 2.53 -17.63 -16.75
CA LEU A 185 1.60 -16.55 -16.42
C LEU A 185 0.95 -16.78 -15.04
N THR A 186 0.37 -15.72 -14.48
CA THR A 186 -0.31 -15.72 -13.19
C THR A 186 -1.82 -15.58 -13.40
N PRO A 187 -2.60 -16.67 -13.42
CA PRO A 187 -4.04 -16.57 -13.59
C PRO A 187 -4.72 -16.02 -12.34
N LEU A 188 -5.72 -15.17 -12.55
CA LEU A 188 -6.57 -14.58 -11.52
C LEU A 188 -8.03 -14.87 -11.87
N ASP A 189 -8.69 -15.68 -11.04
CA ASP A 189 -10.11 -16.01 -11.19
C ASP A 189 -10.99 -14.80 -10.85
N GLN A 190 -11.88 -14.42 -11.77
CA GLN A 190 -12.83 -13.32 -11.64
C GLN A 190 -14.28 -13.79 -11.49
N GLY A 191 -14.52 -15.09 -11.29
CA GLY A 191 -15.83 -15.65 -11.03
C GLY A 191 -16.53 -16.18 -12.29
N SER A 192 -17.83 -15.86 -12.41
CA SER A 192 -18.71 -16.34 -13.48
C SER A 192 -18.51 -15.58 -14.79
N LEU A 193 -19.16 -16.03 -15.87
CA LEU A 193 -19.07 -15.40 -17.19
C LEU A 193 -19.60 -13.94 -17.19
N LEU A 194 -20.35 -13.54 -16.17
CA LEU A 194 -20.80 -12.15 -15.98
C LEU A 194 -19.62 -11.16 -15.82
N ALA A 195 -18.49 -11.61 -15.29
CA ALA A 195 -17.30 -10.78 -15.14
C ALA A 195 -16.59 -10.48 -16.49
N ALA A 196 -16.96 -11.19 -17.57
CA ALA A 196 -16.30 -11.05 -18.88
C ALA A 196 -16.39 -9.62 -19.42
N GLU A 197 -17.49 -8.90 -19.18
CA GLU A 197 -17.64 -7.50 -19.60
C GLU A 197 -16.58 -6.59 -18.95
N GLU A 198 -16.31 -6.75 -17.66
CA GLU A 198 -15.29 -5.99 -16.95
C GLU A 198 -13.87 -6.35 -17.46
N ILE A 199 -13.64 -7.64 -17.72
CA ILE A 199 -12.36 -8.16 -18.24
C ILE A 199 -12.08 -7.66 -19.68
N GLU A 200 -13.10 -7.56 -20.53
CA GLU A 200 -12.98 -7.01 -21.89
C GLU A 200 -12.75 -5.51 -21.91
N ASN A 201 -13.36 -4.79 -20.96
CA ASN A 201 -13.17 -3.36 -20.83
C ASN A 201 -11.81 -3.00 -20.22
N TYR A 202 -11.20 -3.88 -19.42
CA TYR A 202 -9.92 -3.64 -18.75
C TYR A 202 -8.79 -3.17 -19.68
N PRO A 203 -8.43 -3.87 -20.78
CA PRO A 203 -7.36 -3.44 -21.68
C PRO A 203 -7.68 -2.15 -22.46
N LEU A 204 -8.96 -1.77 -22.57
CA LEU A 204 -9.40 -0.55 -23.27
C LEU A 204 -9.31 0.71 -22.42
N GLN A 205 -9.19 0.55 -21.10
CA GLN A 205 -9.18 1.67 -20.17
C GLN A 205 -7.78 2.26 -20.01
N LEU A 206 -7.61 3.51 -20.44
CA LEU A 206 -6.43 4.31 -20.11
C LEU A 206 -6.72 5.24 -18.91
N PHE A 207 -6.18 4.86 -17.75
CA PHE A 207 -6.23 5.62 -16.48
C PHE A 207 -7.60 6.24 -16.12
N PRO A 208 -8.71 5.49 -16.08
CA PRO A 208 -10.07 6.04 -15.94
C PRO A 208 -10.24 6.86 -14.65
N MET A 209 -9.74 6.34 -13.53
CA MET A 209 -9.79 6.98 -12.21
C MET A 209 -8.91 8.23 -12.10
N TRP A 210 -7.97 8.45 -13.03
CA TRP A 210 -7.06 9.61 -13.01
C TRP A 210 -7.58 10.78 -13.84
N ARG A 211 -8.59 10.57 -14.71
CA ARG A 211 -9.12 11.62 -15.59
C ARG A 211 -9.61 12.84 -14.81
N LEU A 212 -10.40 12.63 -13.75
CA LEU A 212 -10.91 13.72 -12.92
C LEU A 212 -9.77 14.42 -12.14
N PRO A 213 -8.91 13.70 -11.39
CA PRO A 213 -7.71 14.29 -10.76
C PRO A 213 -6.84 15.11 -11.72
N PHE A 214 -6.58 14.63 -12.94
CA PHE A 214 -5.77 15.35 -13.92
C PHE A 214 -6.47 16.60 -14.44
N ARG A 215 -7.78 16.56 -14.72
CA ARG A 215 -8.54 17.76 -15.12
C ARG A 215 -8.55 18.83 -14.04
N ILE A 216 -8.81 18.44 -12.78
CA ILE A 216 -8.77 19.36 -11.63
C ILE A 216 -7.37 19.96 -11.48
N THR A 217 -6.34 19.11 -11.54
CA THR A 217 -4.95 19.55 -11.39
C THR A 217 -4.53 20.50 -12.51
N ALA A 218 -4.83 20.17 -13.77
CA ALA A 218 -4.52 21.02 -14.92
C ALA A 218 -5.22 22.38 -14.81
N GLY A 219 -6.51 22.39 -14.47
CA GLY A 219 -7.27 23.62 -14.25
C GLY A 219 -6.68 24.50 -13.14
N LEU A 220 -6.36 23.91 -11.99
CA LEU A 220 -5.72 24.62 -10.88
C LEU A 220 -4.33 25.15 -11.26
N THR A 221 -3.51 24.35 -11.94
CA THR A 221 -2.16 24.76 -12.38
C THR A 221 -2.23 25.93 -13.36
N VAL A 222 -3.10 25.88 -14.36
CA VAL A 222 -3.30 26.99 -15.32
C VAL A 222 -3.77 28.25 -14.60
N PHE A 223 -4.77 28.13 -13.73
CA PHE A 223 -5.29 29.25 -12.95
C PHE A 223 -4.18 29.93 -12.12
N PHE A 224 -3.47 29.16 -11.29
CA PHE A 224 -2.41 29.71 -10.45
C PHE A 224 -1.22 30.23 -11.26
N PHE A 225 -0.92 29.61 -12.41
CA PHE A 225 0.13 30.08 -13.30
C PHE A 225 -0.21 31.47 -13.86
N ILE A 226 -1.38 31.64 -14.47
CA ILE A 226 -1.85 32.94 -14.98
C ILE A 226 -1.90 33.97 -13.84
N TYR A 227 -2.46 33.59 -12.69
CA TYR A 227 -2.53 34.46 -11.52
C TYR A 227 -1.15 34.95 -11.07
N CYS A 228 -0.15 34.05 -11.00
CA CYS A 228 1.21 34.43 -10.65
C CYS A 228 1.89 35.27 -11.74
N VAL A 229 1.64 35.01 -13.02
CA VAL A 229 2.17 35.81 -14.13
C VAL A 229 1.64 37.25 -14.07
N VAL A 230 0.33 37.42 -13.86
CA VAL A 230 -0.31 38.73 -13.70
C VAL A 230 0.35 39.51 -12.55
N ILE A 231 0.49 38.86 -11.39
CA ILE A 231 1.03 39.50 -10.19
C ILE A 231 2.53 39.76 -10.29
N ASP A 232 3.35 38.79 -10.72
CA ASP A 232 4.82 38.86 -10.61
C ASP A 232 5.55 39.40 -11.84
N ILE A 233 4.88 39.46 -12.99
CA ILE A 233 5.48 39.87 -14.28
C ILE A 233 4.71 41.05 -14.86
N ILE A 234 3.39 40.90 -15.09
CA ILE A 234 2.60 41.94 -15.75
C ILE A 234 2.49 43.20 -14.88
N TYR A 235 2.20 43.06 -13.58
CA TYR A 235 2.11 44.23 -12.69
C TYR A 235 3.41 45.04 -12.62
N PRO A 236 4.60 44.45 -12.32
CA PRO A 236 5.85 45.22 -12.31
C PRO A 236 6.22 45.80 -13.68
N TYR A 237 5.89 45.12 -14.77
CA TYR A 237 6.10 45.66 -16.11
C TYR A 237 5.21 46.90 -16.35
N ALA A 238 3.92 46.79 -16.04
CA ALA A 238 2.95 47.86 -16.27
C ALA A 238 3.10 49.07 -15.33
N LYS A 239 3.56 48.87 -14.09
CA LYS A 239 3.66 49.94 -13.08
C LYS A 239 5.08 50.44 -12.81
N GLU A 240 6.09 49.59 -12.92
CA GLU A 240 7.49 49.93 -12.61
C GLU A 240 8.41 49.90 -13.85
N ASN A 241 7.89 49.52 -15.02
CA ASN A 241 8.64 49.32 -16.27
C ASN A 241 9.87 48.41 -16.12
N LYS A 242 9.76 47.38 -15.26
CA LYS A 242 10.83 46.40 -15.00
C LYS A 242 10.49 45.05 -15.60
N ASP A 243 11.42 44.49 -16.39
CA ASP A 243 11.27 43.13 -16.90
C ASP A 243 11.69 42.09 -15.84
N PHE A 244 10.76 41.19 -15.53
CA PHE A 244 10.97 40.03 -14.65
C PHE A 244 10.57 38.71 -15.32
N SER A 245 10.53 38.67 -16.66
CA SER A 245 10.20 37.50 -17.48
C SER A 245 10.96 36.23 -17.08
N TYR A 246 12.24 36.35 -16.68
CA TYR A 246 13.06 35.23 -16.20
C TYR A 246 12.45 34.46 -15.01
N LYS A 247 11.50 35.05 -14.28
CA LYS A 247 10.78 34.36 -13.19
C LYS A 247 9.90 33.22 -13.69
N LEU A 248 9.50 33.21 -14.96
CA LEU A 248 8.67 32.16 -15.57
C LEU A 248 9.28 30.76 -15.45
N ALA A 249 10.60 30.64 -15.58
CA ALA A 249 11.25 29.33 -15.64
C ALA A 249 11.19 28.56 -14.30
N ILE A 250 11.45 29.24 -13.17
CA ILE A 250 11.59 28.57 -11.86
C ILE A 250 10.76 29.24 -10.77
N SER A 251 10.76 30.58 -10.71
CA SER A 251 10.13 31.29 -9.59
C SER A 251 8.60 31.21 -9.62
N VAL A 252 7.98 31.27 -10.81
CA VAL A 252 6.53 31.13 -10.98
C VAL A 252 6.08 29.69 -10.71
N PRO A 253 6.65 28.65 -11.35
CA PRO A 253 6.33 27.26 -11.03
C PRO A 253 6.49 26.93 -9.55
N ASN A 254 7.55 27.41 -8.88
CA ASN A 254 7.76 27.19 -7.44
C ASN A 254 6.77 27.94 -6.52
N ARG A 255 5.91 28.81 -7.07
CA ARG A 255 4.72 29.35 -6.38
C ARG A 255 3.45 28.60 -6.73
N VAL A 256 3.33 28.07 -7.95
CA VAL A 256 2.17 27.30 -8.40
C VAL A 256 2.14 25.93 -7.73
N PHE A 257 3.24 25.18 -7.81
CA PHE A 257 3.31 23.79 -7.36
C PHE A 257 2.89 23.56 -5.90
N PRO A 258 3.39 24.31 -4.89
CA PRO A 258 2.98 24.10 -3.51
C PRO A 258 1.49 24.43 -3.27
N ASN A 259 0.94 25.43 -3.96
CA ASN A 259 -0.49 25.79 -3.82
C ASN A 259 -1.39 24.70 -4.39
N VAL A 260 -1.07 24.21 -5.59
CA VAL A 260 -1.81 23.10 -6.21
C VAL A 260 -1.70 21.84 -5.35
N SER A 261 -0.50 21.49 -4.87
CA SER A 261 -0.31 20.34 -3.96
C SER A 261 -1.18 20.46 -2.70
N LEU A 262 -1.15 21.60 -2.02
CA LEU A 262 -1.85 21.80 -0.76
C LEU A 262 -3.40 21.76 -0.93
N ILE A 263 -3.91 22.34 -2.02
CA ILE A 263 -5.34 22.25 -2.37
C ILE A 263 -5.73 20.80 -2.67
N LEU A 264 -4.98 20.11 -3.52
CA LEU A 264 -5.29 18.72 -3.88
C LEU A 264 -5.24 17.80 -2.65
N LEU A 265 -4.26 17.97 -1.75
CA LEU A 265 -4.21 17.26 -0.46
C LEU A 265 -5.46 17.51 0.37
N SER A 266 -5.96 18.75 0.39
CA SER A 266 -7.19 19.11 1.10
C SER A 266 -8.42 18.46 0.47
N LEU A 267 -8.48 18.37 -0.86
CA LEU A 267 -9.54 17.69 -1.61
C LEU A 267 -9.56 16.16 -1.40
N VAL A 268 -8.50 15.56 -0.85
CA VAL A 268 -8.51 14.16 -0.39
C VAL A 268 -9.36 14.01 0.87
N TYR A 269 -9.24 14.96 1.81
CA TYR A 269 -9.86 14.86 3.14
C TYR A 269 -11.25 15.51 3.23
N LEU A 270 -11.51 16.53 2.41
CA LEU A 270 -12.79 17.23 2.34
C LEU A 270 -14.02 16.30 2.14
N PRO A 271 -14.04 15.33 1.22
CA PRO A 271 -15.22 14.48 1.02
C PRO A 271 -15.54 13.63 2.26
N GLY A 272 -14.52 13.23 3.03
CA GLY A 272 -14.72 12.52 4.30
C GLY A 272 -15.34 13.38 5.39
N VAL A 273 -15.04 14.68 5.40
CA VAL A 273 -15.68 15.66 6.30
C VAL A 273 -17.14 15.88 5.88
N ILE A 274 -17.39 16.11 4.58
CA ILE A 274 -18.75 16.27 4.03
C ILE A 274 -19.61 15.03 4.32
N ALA A 275 -19.08 13.83 4.09
CA ALA A 275 -19.76 12.57 4.38
C ALA A 275 -20.15 12.44 5.86
N ALA A 276 -19.29 12.89 6.78
CA ALA A 276 -19.60 12.87 8.20
C ALA A 276 -20.76 13.83 8.57
N PHE A 277 -20.79 15.04 7.99
CA PHE A 277 -21.92 15.96 8.17
C PHE A 277 -23.23 15.42 7.56
N ILE A 278 -23.16 14.80 6.39
CA ILE A 278 -24.33 14.15 5.77
C ILE A 278 -24.85 13.01 6.66
N GLN A 279 -23.96 12.19 7.24
CA GLN A 279 -24.34 11.13 8.18
C GLN A 279 -24.98 11.70 9.45
N LEU A 280 -24.44 12.77 10.01
CA LEU A 280 -25.02 13.46 11.16
C LEU A 280 -26.41 14.02 10.86
N HIS A 281 -26.58 14.63 9.69
CA HIS A 281 -27.86 15.20 9.26
C HIS A 281 -28.92 14.11 9.05
N ARG A 282 -28.55 13.01 8.38
CA ARG A 282 -29.46 11.88 8.12
C ARG A 282 -29.74 11.04 9.36
N GLY A 283 -28.83 11.03 10.34
CA GLY A 283 -28.96 10.22 11.55
C GLY A 283 -28.82 8.72 11.31
N THR A 284 -28.36 8.28 10.14
CA THR A 284 -28.13 6.86 9.79
C THR A 284 -26.95 6.76 8.83
N LYS A 285 -26.24 5.62 8.86
CA LYS A 285 -25.17 5.29 7.90
C LYS A 285 -25.68 4.53 6.66
N TYR A 286 -26.90 3.99 6.70
CA TYR A 286 -27.37 3.02 5.69
C TYR A 286 -27.92 3.66 4.41
N LYS A 287 -28.10 4.99 4.39
CA LYS A 287 -28.56 5.71 3.20
C LYS A 287 -27.38 6.03 2.28
N ARG A 288 -27.46 5.58 1.01
CA ARG A 288 -26.41 5.79 -0.02
C ARG A 288 -26.03 7.27 -0.17
N PHE A 289 -24.75 7.55 -0.35
CA PHE A 289 -24.28 8.91 -0.64
C PHE A 289 -24.75 9.39 -2.03
N PRO A 290 -24.88 10.71 -2.24
CA PRO A 290 -25.10 11.24 -3.58
C PRO A 290 -24.00 10.78 -4.56
N ASP A 291 -24.35 10.48 -5.80
CA ASP A 291 -23.42 9.88 -6.78
C ASP A 291 -22.15 10.72 -7.01
N TRP A 292 -22.26 12.05 -6.97
CA TRP A 292 -21.09 12.94 -7.12
C TRP A 292 -20.07 12.77 -5.97
N LEU A 293 -20.56 12.56 -4.74
CA LEU A 293 -19.70 12.38 -3.56
C LEU A 293 -19.09 10.98 -3.56
N ASP A 294 -19.85 9.98 -3.99
CA ASP A 294 -19.39 8.60 -4.11
C ASP A 294 -18.25 8.49 -5.14
N ARG A 295 -18.43 9.08 -6.34
CA ARG A 295 -17.37 9.17 -7.37
C ARG A 295 -16.13 9.89 -6.87
N TRP A 296 -16.29 10.97 -6.08
CA TRP A 296 -15.17 11.68 -5.49
C TRP A 296 -14.43 10.86 -4.42
N MET A 297 -15.16 10.14 -3.57
CA MET A 297 -14.58 9.26 -2.57
C MET A 297 -13.68 8.17 -3.19
N LEU A 298 -14.03 7.66 -4.37
CA LEU A 298 -13.22 6.68 -5.11
C LEU A 298 -11.92 7.28 -5.70
N CYS A 299 -11.86 8.60 -5.92
CA CYS A 299 -10.69 9.28 -6.51
C CYS A 299 -9.68 9.81 -5.49
N ARG A 300 -9.91 9.59 -4.19
CA ARG A 300 -9.07 10.14 -3.10
C ARG A 300 -7.61 9.70 -3.21
N LYS A 301 -7.37 8.43 -3.55
CA LYS A 301 -6.02 7.87 -3.76
C LYS A 301 -5.26 8.62 -4.86
N GLN A 302 -5.90 8.81 -6.02
CA GLN A 302 -5.31 9.45 -7.18
C GLN A 302 -5.03 10.93 -6.93
N LEU A 303 -5.98 11.64 -6.29
CA LEU A 303 -5.77 13.04 -5.86
C LEU A 303 -4.55 13.16 -4.93
N GLY A 304 -4.43 12.26 -3.95
CA GLY A 304 -3.31 12.23 -3.02
C GLY A 304 -1.96 12.01 -3.70
N LEU A 305 -1.90 11.10 -4.68
CA LEU A 305 -0.67 10.80 -5.43
C LEU A 305 -0.25 11.94 -6.36
N VAL A 306 -1.18 12.58 -7.08
CA VAL A 306 -0.86 13.77 -7.90
C VAL A 306 -0.38 14.91 -7.01
N ALA A 307 -1.02 15.10 -5.86
CA ALA A 307 -0.65 16.13 -4.91
C ALA A 307 0.74 15.90 -4.29
N LEU A 308 1.13 14.64 -4.05
CA LEU A 308 2.49 14.26 -3.65
C LEU A 308 3.53 14.58 -4.76
N ALA A 309 3.20 14.32 -6.03
CA ALA A 309 4.10 14.63 -7.15
C ALA A 309 4.38 16.14 -7.24
N TYR A 310 3.35 16.98 -7.08
CA TYR A 310 3.51 18.44 -7.03
C TYR A 310 4.31 18.91 -5.80
N ALA A 311 4.12 18.28 -4.64
CA ALA A 311 4.94 18.54 -3.45
C ALA A 311 6.43 18.20 -3.71
N PHE A 312 6.70 17.09 -4.39
CA PHE A 312 8.07 16.70 -4.75
C PHE A 312 8.71 17.68 -5.72
N LEU A 313 7.97 18.14 -6.75
CA LEU A 313 8.44 19.21 -7.64
C LEU A 313 8.77 20.49 -6.86
N HIS A 314 7.90 20.91 -5.95
CA HIS A 314 8.16 22.08 -5.09
C HIS A 314 9.46 21.93 -4.28
N VAL A 315 9.72 20.75 -3.72
CA VAL A 315 10.96 20.44 -3.00
C VAL A 315 12.19 20.57 -3.90
N LEU A 316 12.17 19.96 -5.09
CA LEU A 316 13.28 20.01 -6.04
C LEU A 316 13.58 21.46 -6.47
N TYR A 317 12.54 22.21 -6.84
CA TYR A 317 12.68 23.61 -7.26
C TYR A 317 13.20 24.50 -6.12
N THR A 318 12.85 24.18 -4.88
CA THR A 318 13.34 24.89 -3.70
C THR A 318 14.83 24.61 -3.43
N PHE A 319 15.29 23.36 -3.59
CA PHE A 319 16.71 23.02 -3.42
C PHE A 319 17.62 23.58 -4.50
N VAL A 320 17.11 23.83 -5.70
CA VAL A 320 17.87 24.47 -6.79
C VAL A 320 18.03 25.99 -6.57
N LEU A 321 17.27 26.63 -5.67
CA LEU A 321 17.31 28.10 -5.51
C LEU A 321 18.71 28.71 -5.31
N PRO A 322 19.63 28.15 -4.48
CA PRO A 322 20.95 28.74 -4.25
C PRO A 322 21.89 28.69 -5.46
N THR A 323 21.66 27.77 -6.40
CA THR A 323 22.53 27.61 -7.57
C THR A 323 22.18 28.57 -8.70
N ARG A 324 20.98 29.16 -8.69
CA ARG A 324 20.47 30.05 -9.73
C ARG A 324 21.25 31.35 -9.82
N TYR A 325 21.52 31.79 -11.07
CA TYR A 325 22.16 33.06 -11.36
C TYR A 325 21.45 34.25 -10.70
N SER A 326 20.13 34.40 -10.88
CA SER A 326 19.38 35.55 -10.34
C SER A 326 19.49 35.68 -8.82
N VAL A 327 19.55 34.54 -8.13
CA VAL A 327 19.69 34.48 -6.68
C VAL A 327 21.12 34.85 -6.29
N ARG A 328 22.13 34.23 -6.91
CA ARG A 328 23.56 34.56 -6.74
C ARG A 328 23.87 36.02 -7.02
N TRP A 329 23.35 36.58 -8.10
CA TRP A 329 23.51 37.98 -8.46
C TRP A 329 22.96 38.91 -7.38
N TYR A 330 21.73 38.66 -6.91
CA TYR A 330 21.13 39.46 -5.84
C TYR A 330 21.94 39.38 -4.54
N TRP A 331 22.45 38.19 -4.20
CA TRP A 331 23.33 38.00 -3.05
C TRP A 331 24.63 38.79 -3.18
N ILE A 332 25.32 38.68 -4.32
CA ILE A 332 26.59 39.38 -4.59
C ILE A 332 26.38 40.90 -4.58
N ASN A 333 25.31 41.39 -5.19
CA ASN A 333 25.04 42.83 -5.21
C ASN A 333 24.73 43.37 -3.79
N SER A 334 23.94 42.65 -3.00
CA SER A 334 23.67 43.01 -1.60
C SER A 334 24.97 43.05 -0.77
N LEU A 335 25.87 42.09 -0.99
CA LEU A 335 27.20 42.03 -0.38
C LEU A 335 28.06 43.26 -0.75
N ILE A 336 28.08 43.64 -2.03
CA ILE A 336 28.84 44.80 -2.52
C ILE A 336 28.28 46.09 -1.91
N GLU A 337 26.96 46.25 -1.86
CA GLU A 337 26.31 47.43 -1.28
C GLU A 337 26.62 47.61 0.21
N GLU A 338 26.59 46.54 0.99
CA GLU A 338 26.93 46.60 2.43
C GLU A 338 28.42 46.87 2.65
N SER A 339 29.28 46.27 1.83
CA SER A 339 30.72 46.53 1.84
C SER A 339 31.02 48.01 1.58
N LYS A 340 30.41 48.60 0.54
CA LYS A 340 30.54 50.04 0.23
C LYS A 340 30.09 50.93 1.40
N LYS A 341 29.13 50.49 2.20
CA LYS A 341 28.61 51.22 3.38
C LYS A 341 29.45 50.99 4.64
N ASN A 342 30.47 50.13 4.61
CA ASN A 342 31.27 49.72 5.78
C ASN A 342 30.41 49.27 6.98
N LYS A 343 29.27 48.61 6.73
CA LYS A 343 28.35 48.15 7.79
C LYS A 343 28.30 46.63 7.86
N THR A 344 28.24 46.11 9.09
CA THR A 344 27.94 44.69 9.34
C THR A 344 26.45 44.54 9.64
N MET A 345 25.83 43.46 9.15
CA MET A 345 24.42 43.20 9.42
C MET A 345 24.23 42.68 10.84
N GLN A 346 23.25 43.18 11.58
CA GLN A 346 22.82 42.53 12.83
C GLN A 346 21.91 41.34 12.52
N ILE A 347 22.03 40.26 13.30
CA ILE A 347 21.23 39.06 13.11
C ILE A 347 19.79 39.32 13.59
N SER A 348 18.83 39.26 12.67
CA SER A 348 17.41 39.28 13.04
C SER A 348 16.99 37.94 13.62
N LYS A 349 16.74 37.91 14.94
CA LYS A 349 16.28 36.71 15.65
C LYS A 349 14.91 36.24 15.18
N VAL A 350 13.97 37.17 15.02
CA VAL A 350 12.60 36.89 14.57
C VAL A 350 12.60 36.28 13.16
N LEU A 351 13.39 36.84 12.24
CA LEU A 351 13.52 36.31 10.89
C LEU A 351 14.19 34.92 10.87
N SER A 352 15.17 34.70 11.75
CA SER A 352 15.81 33.40 11.91
C SER A 352 14.81 32.32 12.34
N TRP A 353 14.00 32.62 13.35
CA TRP A 353 12.93 31.74 13.83
C TRP A 353 11.90 31.44 12.75
N ARG A 354 11.39 32.48 12.08
CA ARG A 354 10.40 32.34 11.01
C ARG A 354 10.89 31.39 9.91
N LEU A 355 12.10 31.59 9.40
CA LEU A 355 12.62 30.80 8.29
C LEU A 355 12.97 29.37 8.71
N ASP A 356 13.61 29.19 9.87
CA ASP A 356 13.95 27.85 10.35
C ASP A 356 12.67 27.04 10.68
N LEU A 357 11.64 27.66 11.26
CA LEU A 357 10.35 27.01 11.52
C LEU A 357 9.61 26.66 10.21
N TYR A 358 9.59 27.59 9.26
CA TYR A 358 9.00 27.38 7.93
C TYR A 358 9.59 26.13 7.24
N PHE A 359 10.91 26.06 7.15
CA PHE A 359 11.57 24.91 6.52
C PHE A 359 11.37 23.62 7.32
N ALA A 360 11.45 23.66 8.65
CA ALA A 360 11.26 22.48 9.48
C ALA A 360 9.86 21.85 9.30
N LEU A 361 8.81 22.68 9.31
CA LEU A 361 7.43 22.24 9.06
C LEU A 361 7.25 21.66 7.65
N GLY A 362 7.88 22.28 6.65
CA GLY A 362 7.84 21.81 5.26
C GLY A 362 8.51 20.45 5.07
N ILE A 363 9.70 20.26 5.64
CA ILE A 363 10.44 18.98 5.55
C ILE A 363 9.66 17.88 6.27
N LEU A 364 9.14 18.15 7.48
CA LEU A 364 8.39 17.16 8.25
C LEU A 364 7.06 16.81 7.57
N GLY A 365 6.33 17.80 7.08
CA GLY A 365 5.12 17.60 6.30
C GLY A 365 5.39 16.75 5.05
N PHE A 366 6.43 17.09 4.29
CA PHE A 366 6.81 16.33 3.09
C PHE A 366 7.24 14.88 3.41
N ALA A 367 7.94 14.65 4.52
CA ALA A 367 8.32 13.31 4.95
C ALA A 367 7.10 12.42 5.25
N LEU A 368 6.10 12.96 5.96
CA LEU A 368 4.83 12.23 6.17
C LEU A 368 4.06 12.05 4.86
N TYR A 369 4.15 13.00 3.94
CA TYR A 369 3.55 12.90 2.62
C TYR A 369 4.11 11.72 1.82
N ILE A 370 5.43 11.52 1.81
CA ILE A 370 6.06 10.34 1.19
C ILE A 370 5.52 9.06 1.81
N LEU A 371 5.35 9.01 3.14
CA LEU A 371 4.82 7.83 3.83
C LEU A 371 3.38 7.48 3.37
N LEU A 372 2.53 8.48 3.14
CA LEU A 372 1.20 8.29 2.55
C LEU A 372 1.30 7.72 1.12
N GLY A 373 2.27 8.18 0.33
CA GLY A 373 2.55 7.67 -1.01
C GLY A 373 3.00 6.22 -1.02
N ILE A 374 3.95 5.85 -0.16
CA ILE A 374 4.48 4.48 -0.05
C ILE A 374 3.37 3.50 0.34
N THR A 375 2.52 3.87 1.30
CA THR A 375 1.40 3.01 1.72
C THR A 375 0.27 2.91 0.69
N SER A 376 0.32 3.71 -0.38
CA SER A 376 -0.62 3.62 -1.52
C SER A 376 -0.19 2.61 -2.59
N LEU A 377 1.06 2.10 -2.52
CA LEU A 377 1.55 1.04 -3.39
C LEU A 377 0.76 -0.26 -3.10
N PRO A 378 0.20 -0.95 -4.12
CA PRO A 378 -0.57 -2.18 -3.91
C PRO A 378 0.18 -3.25 -3.10
N SER A 379 1.49 -3.38 -3.33
CA SER A 379 2.34 -4.32 -2.59
C SER A 379 2.52 -3.99 -1.12
N VAL A 380 2.28 -2.74 -0.71
CA VAL A 380 2.31 -2.31 0.69
C VAL A 380 0.89 -2.34 1.26
N SER A 381 -0.09 -1.76 0.55
CA SER A 381 -1.47 -1.68 1.03
C SER A 381 -2.10 -3.05 1.28
N ASN A 382 -1.77 -4.06 0.45
CA ASN A 382 -2.33 -5.40 0.61
C ASN A 382 -1.77 -6.14 1.83
N ASN A 383 -0.57 -5.76 2.30
CA ASN A 383 0.10 -6.35 3.45
C ASN A 383 -0.20 -5.65 4.77
N VAL A 384 -1.00 -4.58 4.74
CA VAL A 384 -1.32 -3.76 5.90
C VAL A 384 -2.79 -3.99 6.26
N ASN A 385 -3.06 -4.24 7.53
CA ASN A 385 -4.44 -4.44 7.98
C ASN A 385 -5.22 -3.11 7.88
N TRP A 386 -6.55 -3.19 7.88
CA TRP A 386 -7.38 -1.99 7.69
C TRP A 386 -7.18 -0.92 8.80
N ARG A 387 -6.86 -1.32 10.04
CA ARG A 387 -6.62 -0.37 11.15
C ARG A 387 -5.33 0.42 10.93
N GLU A 388 -4.25 -0.27 10.56
CA GLU A 388 -2.95 0.31 10.22
C GLU A 388 -3.06 1.22 8.99
N PHE A 389 -3.74 0.76 7.94
CA PHE A 389 -3.99 1.56 6.75
C PHE A 389 -4.76 2.84 7.09
N ARG A 390 -5.84 2.72 7.88
CA ARG A 390 -6.63 3.87 8.35
C ARG A 390 -5.81 4.82 9.23
N PHE A 391 -4.92 4.30 10.09
CA PHE A 391 -4.05 5.14 10.90
C PHE A 391 -3.14 6.00 10.03
N VAL A 392 -2.47 5.40 9.04
CA VAL A 392 -1.58 6.13 8.13
C VAL A 392 -2.37 7.10 7.26
N GLN A 393 -3.33 6.59 6.48
CA GLN A 393 -4.04 7.40 5.48
C GLN A 393 -4.97 8.46 6.08
N SER A 394 -5.50 8.24 7.29
CA SER A 394 -6.37 9.20 7.97
C SER A 394 -5.65 10.01 9.04
N LYS A 395 -5.08 9.39 10.08
CA LYS A 395 -4.51 10.15 11.22
C LYS A 395 -3.25 10.89 10.81
N LEU A 396 -2.26 10.19 10.25
CA LEU A 396 -1.05 10.85 9.73
C LEU A 396 -1.36 11.73 8.51
N GLY A 397 -2.40 11.38 7.76
CA GLY A 397 -2.98 12.21 6.71
C GLY A 397 -3.35 13.63 7.15
N TYR A 398 -4.21 13.75 8.17
CA TYR A 398 -4.58 15.06 8.73
C TYR A 398 -3.40 15.79 9.38
N VAL A 399 -2.45 15.06 10.00
CA VAL A 399 -1.21 15.66 10.53
C VAL A 399 -0.36 16.25 9.39
N THR A 400 -0.27 15.55 8.26
CA THR A 400 0.43 16.04 7.05
C THR A 400 -0.21 17.33 6.55
N LEU A 401 -1.54 17.34 6.40
CA LEU A 401 -2.28 18.53 5.99
C LEU A 401 -2.07 19.70 6.96
N LEU A 402 -2.08 19.45 8.27
CA LEU A 402 -1.82 20.46 9.30
C LEU A 402 -0.41 21.05 9.18
N LEU A 403 0.62 20.20 9.07
CA LEU A 403 2.01 20.64 8.95
C LEU A 403 2.27 21.43 7.67
N CYS A 404 1.73 20.97 6.53
CA CYS A 404 1.85 21.67 5.25
C CYS A 404 1.09 23.01 5.25
N THR A 405 -0.06 23.08 5.92
CA THR A 405 -0.81 24.35 6.09
C THR A 405 -0.06 25.30 7.03
N ALA A 406 0.48 24.80 8.14
CA ALA A 406 1.30 25.58 9.06
C ALA A 406 2.58 26.10 8.38
N HIS A 407 3.21 25.29 7.53
CA HIS A 407 4.33 25.71 6.67
C HIS A 407 3.95 26.93 5.81
N ALA A 408 2.81 26.90 5.11
CA ALA A 408 2.34 28.04 4.32
C ALA A 408 1.97 29.26 5.19
N ALA A 409 1.39 29.04 6.38
CA ALA A 409 1.04 30.12 7.30
C ALA A 409 2.27 30.84 7.89
N VAL A 410 3.29 30.08 8.32
CA VAL A 410 4.56 30.63 8.83
C VAL A 410 5.35 31.32 7.72
N TYR A 411 5.23 30.84 6.47
CA TYR A 411 5.74 31.57 5.30
C TYR A 411 5.09 32.94 5.15
N GLY A 412 3.77 33.04 5.37
CA GLY A 412 3.02 34.29 5.40
C GLY A 412 3.48 35.23 6.52
N TRP A 413 3.53 34.74 7.77
CA TRP A 413 3.84 35.50 8.99
C TRP A 413 3.07 36.83 9.05
N ASP A 414 3.72 37.97 8.79
CA ASP A 414 3.16 39.33 8.79
C ASP A 414 2.79 39.85 7.39
N ARG A 415 3.08 39.09 6.33
CA ARG A 415 2.93 39.54 4.94
C ARG A 415 1.49 39.79 4.55
N PHE A 416 0.53 39.11 5.18
CA PHE A 416 -0.89 39.28 4.88
C PHE A 416 -1.46 40.60 5.44
N LEU A 417 -0.80 41.19 6.45
CA LEU A 417 -1.17 42.49 7.05
C LEU A 417 -0.60 43.68 6.25
N GLN A 418 0.37 43.45 5.37
CA GLN A 418 1.05 44.52 4.63
C GLN A 418 0.27 44.88 3.36
N SER A 419 -0.44 46.03 3.37
CA SER A 419 -1.21 46.51 2.20
C SER A 419 -0.38 46.61 0.91
N LYS A 420 0.90 46.99 1.00
CA LYS A 420 1.85 47.06 -0.14
C LYS A 420 2.03 45.74 -0.90
N ARG A 421 1.63 44.60 -0.30
CA ARG A 421 1.76 43.27 -0.92
C ARG A 421 0.58 42.92 -1.84
N TYR A 422 -0.52 43.66 -1.79
CA TYR A 422 -1.69 43.47 -2.64
C TYR A 422 -1.52 44.25 -3.94
N ARG A 423 -1.21 43.55 -5.02
CA ARG A 423 -1.01 44.14 -6.35
C ARG A 423 -2.37 44.25 -7.05
N TRP A 424 -2.82 45.47 -7.36
CA TRP A 424 -4.18 45.74 -7.85
C TRP A 424 -5.30 45.18 -6.96
N GLY A 425 -5.09 45.21 -5.63
CA GLY A 425 -6.06 44.65 -4.67
C GLY A 425 -6.09 43.11 -4.62
N LEU A 426 -5.35 42.42 -5.48
CA LEU A 426 -5.28 40.95 -5.48
C LEU A 426 -4.36 40.44 -4.35
N PRO A 427 -4.79 39.43 -3.59
CA PRO A 427 -3.96 38.83 -2.54
C PRO A 427 -2.80 38.01 -3.12
N GLN A 428 -1.85 37.62 -2.28
CA GLN A 428 -0.79 36.72 -2.73
C GLN A 428 -1.32 35.30 -2.96
N ALA A 429 -0.76 34.58 -3.94
CA ALA A 429 -1.22 33.25 -4.35
C ALA A 429 -1.34 32.25 -3.19
N TYR A 430 -0.42 32.29 -2.21
CA TYR A 430 -0.47 31.40 -1.05
C TYR A 430 -1.69 31.63 -0.15
N MET A 431 -2.24 32.85 -0.11
CA MET A 431 -3.43 33.17 0.68
C MET A 431 -4.66 32.47 0.10
N LEU A 432 -4.78 32.45 -1.23
CA LEU A 432 -5.82 31.69 -1.93
C LEU A 432 -5.64 30.18 -1.71
N GLY A 433 -4.39 29.70 -1.77
CA GLY A 433 -4.05 28.31 -1.54
C GLY A 433 -4.40 27.78 -0.15
N MET A 434 -4.45 28.64 0.88
CA MET A 434 -4.75 28.25 2.26
C MET A 434 -6.25 28.17 2.59
N VAL A 435 -7.14 28.74 1.76
CA VAL A 435 -8.59 28.79 2.07
C VAL A 435 -9.21 27.41 2.28
N ILE A 436 -9.00 26.49 1.32
CA ILE A 436 -9.56 25.14 1.38
C ILE A 436 -8.94 24.33 2.55
N PRO A 437 -7.59 24.26 2.70
CA PRO A 437 -6.97 23.56 3.82
C PRO A 437 -7.46 24.01 5.20
N CYS A 438 -7.52 25.33 5.44
CA CYS A 438 -8.00 25.89 6.70
C CYS A 438 -9.46 25.50 6.95
N THR A 439 -10.31 25.54 5.93
CA THR A 439 -11.71 25.12 6.01
C THR A 439 -11.83 23.65 6.41
N VAL A 440 -11.06 22.76 5.78
CA VAL A 440 -11.05 21.32 6.11
C VAL A 440 -10.62 21.10 7.55
N LEU A 441 -9.55 21.76 8.00
CA LEU A 441 -9.03 21.61 9.36
C LEU A 441 -10.01 22.12 10.43
N VAL A 442 -10.68 23.26 10.19
CA VAL A 442 -11.71 23.80 11.11
C VAL A 442 -12.91 22.87 11.19
N LEU A 443 -13.44 22.42 10.04
CA LEU A 443 -14.55 21.48 10.02
C LEU A 443 -14.17 20.15 10.69
N LYS A 444 -12.93 19.68 10.50
CA LYS A 444 -12.44 18.48 11.16
C LYS A 444 -12.32 18.66 12.67
N LEU A 445 -11.90 19.83 13.15
CA LEU A 445 -11.82 20.16 14.57
C LEU A 445 -13.20 20.05 15.22
N ILE A 446 -14.24 20.59 14.57
CA ILE A 446 -15.64 20.47 15.03
C ILE A 446 -16.03 18.99 15.18
N LEU A 447 -15.72 18.15 14.18
CA LEU A 447 -16.05 16.72 14.21
C LEU A 447 -15.29 15.92 15.28
N ILE A 448 -14.15 16.41 15.78
CA ILE A 448 -13.35 15.75 16.83
C ILE A 448 -13.87 16.09 18.23
N THR A 449 -14.67 17.15 18.38
CA THR A 449 -15.23 17.51 19.69
C THR A 449 -16.04 16.33 20.27
N PRO A 450 -15.91 16.02 21.58
CA PRO A 450 -16.50 14.81 22.16
C PRO A 450 -18.01 14.68 21.97
N CYS A 451 -18.75 15.80 21.92
CA CYS A 451 -20.19 15.81 21.70
C CYS A 451 -20.57 15.31 20.30
N VAL A 452 -19.82 15.71 19.27
CA VAL A 452 -20.06 15.33 17.88
C VAL A 452 -19.48 13.94 17.58
N ASP A 453 -18.24 13.67 18.01
CA ASP A 453 -17.56 12.40 17.72
C ASP A 453 -18.28 11.20 18.35
N LYS A 454 -18.81 11.33 19.58
CA LYS A 454 -19.63 10.28 20.21
C LYS A 454 -20.91 10.00 19.41
N MET A 455 -21.54 11.03 18.84
CA MET A 455 -22.74 10.87 18.03
C MET A 455 -22.42 10.18 16.69
N ILE A 456 -21.36 10.61 16.00
CA ILE A 456 -20.90 9.97 14.76
C ILE A 456 -20.51 8.51 15.01
N THR A 457 -19.83 8.25 16.12
CA THR A 457 -19.40 6.89 16.48
C THR A 457 -20.60 5.98 16.68
N ARG A 458 -21.66 6.43 17.37
CA ARG A 458 -22.92 5.69 17.49
C ARG A 458 -23.57 5.42 16.13
N ILE A 459 -23.66 6.43 15.26
CA ILE A 459 -24.21 6.26 13.90
C ILE A 459 -23.40 5.22 13.10
N ARG A 460 -22.07 5.27 13.19
CA ARG A 460 -21.17 4.32 12.53
C ARG A 460 -21.28 2.90 13.10
N GLN A 461 -21.65 2.77 14.36
CA GLN A 461 -21.99 1.50 15.01
C GLN A 461 -23.37 0.96 14.62
N GLY A 462 -24.16 1.71 13.84
CA GLY A 462 -25.48 1.28 13.36
C GLY A 462 -26.67 1.90 14.12
N TRP A 463 -26.43 2.92 14.94
CA TRP A 463 -27.51 3.68 15.57
C TRP A 463 -28.26 4.53 14.54
N GLU A 464 -29.59 4.45 14.54
CA GLU A 464 -30.46 5.31 13.74
C GLU A 464 -31.19 6.32 14.63
N ARG A 465 -31.27 7.56 14.17
CA ARG A 465 -32.09 8.58 14.82
C ARG A 465 -33.56 8.27 14.49
N VAL A 466 -34.30 7.82 15.51
CA VAL A 466 -35.76 7.62 15.43
C VAL A 466 -36.42 8.91 14.92
N PRO A 467 -37.21 8.87 13.82
CA PRO A 467 -37.93 10.03 13.32
C PRO A 467 -38.84 10.63 14.39
N LYS A 468 -39.01 11.96 14.40
CA LYS A 468 -39.93 12.63 15.34
C LYS A 468 -41.38 12.15 15.17
N ASP A 469 -41.76 11.67 13.98
CA ASP A 469 -43.11 11.22 13.68
C ASP A 469 -43.47 9.87 14.34
N GLU A 470 -42.48 9.01 14.64
CA GLU A 470 -42.70 7.76 15.37
C GLU A 470 -42.92 7.97 16.88
N LYS A 471 -42.40 9.07 17.46
CA LYS A 471 -42.75 9.45 18.84
C LYS A 471 -44.21 9.91 18.95
N VAL A 472 -44.76 10.49 17.89
CA VAL A 472 -46.17 10.86 17.84
C VAL A 472 -47.02 9.61 17.59
N GLN A 473 -46.63 8.72 16.69
CA GLN A 473 -47.36 7.45 16.47
C GLN A 473 -47.29 6.48 17.65
N THR A 474 -46.23 6.45 18.45
CA THR A 474 -46.20 5.63 19.68
C THR A 474 -47.04 6.24 20.82
N PHE A 475 -47.24 7.56 20.86
CA PHE A 475 -48.17 8.22 21.77
C PHE A 475 -49.63 8.14 21.29
N VAL A 476 -49.86 8.23 19.98
CA VAL A 476 -51.18 8.08 19.35
C VAL A 476 -51.62 6.62 19.39
N ASN A 477 -50.73 5.64 19.13
CA ASN A 477 -51.07 4.22 19.27
C ASN A 477 -51.29 3.78 20.72
N LYS A 478 -50.62 4.40 21.70
CA LYS A 478 -50.93 4.16 23.12
C LYS A 478 -52.28 4.76 23.55
N SER A 479 -52.77 5.80 22.87
CA SER A 479 -54.08 6.39 23.15
C SER A 479 -55.21 5.74 22.33
N SER A 480 -54.94 5.26 21.11
CA SER A 480 -55.91 4.50 20.32
C SER A 480 -56.08 3.06 20.82
N LEU A 481 -55.03 2.41 21.37
CA LEU A 481 -55.15 1.10 22.04
C LEU A 481 -55.91 1.14 23.37
N ILE A 482 -56.12 2.33 23.96
CA ILE A 482 -56.98 2.50 25.14
C ILE A 482 -58.45 2.70 24.72
N ASN A 483 -58.71 3.20 23.50
CA ASN A 483 -60.07 3.47 23.01
C ASN A 483 -60.63 2.39 22.06
N GLN A 484 -59.81 1.54 21.43
CA GLN A 484 -60.29 0.45 20.55
C GLN A 484 -60.62 -0.87 21.26
N ASN A 485 -60.36 -0.99 22.57
CA ASN A 485 -60.78 -2.17 23.35
C ASN A 485 -62.24 -2.07 23.87
N LYS A 486 -63.05 -1.15 23.34
CA LYS A 486 -64.44 -0.93 23.80
C LYS A 486 -65.52 -1.01 22.72
N GLU A 487 -65.17 -1.03 21.44
CA GLU A 487 -66.13 -1.05 20.33
C GLU A 487 -65.58 -1.89 19.19
N GLU A 488 -65.72 -3.21 19.27
CA GLU A 488 -65.85 -4.18 18.15
C GLU A 488 -65.83 -5.62 18.72
N MET A 489 -66.70 -5.87 19.70
CA MET A 489 -67.55 -7.05 19.65
C MET A 489 -68.73 -6.62 18.77
N ASP A 490 -68.69 -6.95 17.49
CA ASP A 490 -69.85 -7.28 16.65
C ASP A 490 -69.50 -7.15 15.15
N ILE A 491 -69.95 -8.15 14.38
CA ILE A 491 -70.14 -8.17 12.91
C ILE A 491 -69.01 -8.77 12.05
N ASN A 492 -69.05 -10.11 11.95
CA ASN A 492 -69.30 -10.90 10.74
C ASN A 492 -68.83 -10.45 9.34
N SER A 493 -68.04 -11.34 8.72
CA SER A 493 -68.26 -12.02 7.41
C SER A 493 -68.23 -11.25 6.06
N THR A 494 -67.77 -11.96 5.03
CA THR A 494 -67.71 -11.65 3.56
C THR A 494 -66.48 -10.81 3.13
N GLY A 495 -65.74 -11.02 2.02
CA GLY A 495 -65.70 -11.96 0.89
C GLY A 495 -64.83 -11.35 -0.24
N LEU A 496 -64.17 -12.19 -1.06
CA LEU A 496 -63.61 -11.96 -2.43
C LEU A 496 -62.33 -11.09 -2.56
N VAL A 497 -61.35 -11.24 -3.49
CA VAL A 497 -60.93 -12.15 -4.59
C VAL A 497 -59.46 -11.75 -4.96
N PRO A 498 -58.58 -12.66 -5.43
CA PRO A 498 -57.21 -12.32 -5.84
C PRO A 498 -57.08 -11.99 -7.33
N LEU A 499 -56.27 -10.98 -7.69
CA LEU A 499 -55.97 -10.59 -9.07
C LEU A 499 -54.56 -11.04 -9.51
N HIS A 500 -54.58 -12.00 -10.43
CA HIS A 500 -53.67 -12.26 -11.56
C HIS A 500 -52.13 -12.25 -11.38
N GLN A 501 -51.58 -13.46 -11.47
CA GLN A 501 -50.20 -13.75 -11.87
C GLN A 501 -50.05 -13.63 -13.40
N THR A 502 -49.03 -12.90 -13.86
CA THR A 502 -48.45 -13.06 -15.21
C THR A 502 -47.12 -13.80 -15.10
N GLY A 503 -47.05 -14.94 -15.79
CA GLY A 503 -45.98 -15.93 -15.67
C GLY A 503 -44.60 -15.47 -16.15
N SER A 504 -43.57 -15.92 -15.43
CA SER A 504 -42.19 -15.93 -15.88
C SER A 504 -41.77 -17.35 -16.23
N ARG A 505 -41.28 -17.49 -17.46
CA ARG A 505 -40.67 -18.67 -18.09
C ARG A 505 -39.72 -19.42 -17.15
N LYS A 506 -39.87 -20.74 -17.10
CA LYS A 506 -38.91 -21.69 -16.52
C LYS A 506 -37.58 -21.61 -17.29
N ARG A 507 -36.54 -21.08 -16.65
CA ARG A 507 -35.14 -21.21 -17.04
C ARG A 507 -34.57 -22.44 -16.34
N LEU A 508 -34.03 -23.38 -17.09
CA LEU A 508 -33.26 -24.51 -16.55
C LEU A 508 -31.86 -23.97 -16.18
N ASP A 509 -31.71 -23.50 -14.94
CA ASP A 509 -30.44 -23.01 -14.39
C ASP A 509 -29.70 -24.13 -13.66
N HIS A 510 -28.43 -24.37 -14.03
CA HIS A 510 -27.47 -25.01 -13.13
C HIS A 510 -27.28 -24.11 -11.91
N LYS A 511 -27.98 -24.43 -10.81
CA LYS A 511 -27.96 -23.63 -9.57
C LYS A 511 -26.57 -23.61 -8.95
N GLN A 512 -25.95 -22.42 -8.89
CA GLN A 512 -24.93 -22.12 -7.89
C GLN A 512 -25.50 -22.39 -6.49
N GLU A 513 -24.67 -22.90 -5.58
CA GLU A 513 -25.10 -23.21 -4.22
C GLU A 513 -25.64 -21.96 -3.52
N THR A 514 -26.82 -22.09 -2.90
CA THR A 514 -27.38 -21.06 -2.03
C THR A 514 -26.46 -20.84 -0.84
N ILE A 515 -26.19 -19.59 -0.48
CA ILE A 515 -25.40 -19.23 0.71
C ILE A 515 -26.34 -18.63 1.76
N CYS A 516 -26.28 -19.16 2.97
CA CYS A 516 -26.97 -18.59 4.12
C CYS A 516 -26.07 -17.61 4.87
N ILE A 517 -26.63 -16.48 5.29
CA ILE A 517 -25.95 -15.50 6.15
C ILE A 517 -26.80 -15.30 7.41
N PHE A 518 -26.25 -15.69 8.55
CA PHE A 518 -26.83 -15.38 9.85
C PHE A 518 -26.44 -13.96 10.29
N GLY A 519 -27.44 -13.14 10.57
CA GLY A 519 -27.26 -11.75 10.97
C GLY A 519 -27.42 -10.77 9.81
N THR A 520 -28.47 -9.94 9.89
CA THR A 520 -28.79 -8.88 8.93
C THR A 520 -28.08 -7.55 9.24
N GLY A 521 -26.90 -7.62 9.87
CA GLY A 521 -26.08 -6.48 10.26
C GLY A 521 -25.27 -5.87 9.10
N ASP A 522 -24.39 -4.92 9.42
CA ASP A 522 -23.59 -4.17 8.42
C ASP A 522 -22.69 -5.08 7.56
N PHE A 523 -22.00 -6.02 8.22
CA PHE A 523 -21.14 -6.98 7.53
C PHE A 523 -21.96 -7.96 6.68
N GLY A 524 -23.03 -8.56 7.24
CA GLY A 524 -23.90 -9.49 6.53
C GLY A 524 -24.58 -8.88 5.30
N ARG A 525 -25.02 -7.62 5.37
CA ARG A 525 -25.56 -6.88 4.21
C ARG A 525 -24.51 -6.68 3.12
N SER A 526 -23.33 -6.24 3.52
CA SER A 526 -22.24 -5.94 2.60
C SER A 526 -21.73 -7.20 1.88
N LEU A 527 -21.58 -8.31 2.63
CA LEU A 527 -21.23 -9.61 2.10
C LEU A 527 -22.31 -10.14 1.16
N GLY A 528 -23.58 -10.15 1.57
CA GLY A 528 -24.66 -10.68 0.72
C GLY A 528 -24.89 -9.85 -0.54
N MET A 529 -24.76 -8.52 -0.49
CA MET A 529 -24.80 -7.70 -1.70
C MET A 529 -23.68 -8.06 -2.68
N ARG A 530 -22.48 -8.37 -2.18
CA ARG A 530 -21.34 -8.79 -3.00
C ARG A 530 -21.57 -10.19 -3.58
N LEU A 531 -22.06 -11.12 -2.79
CA LEU A 531 -22.38 -12.49 -3.23
C LEU A 531 -23.46 -12.50 -4.33
N LEU A 532 -24.53 -11.71 -4.17
CA LEU A 532 -25.57 -11.55 -5.19
C LEU A 532 -25.00 -10.99 -6.50
N LYS A 533 -24.10 -10.00 -6.43
CA LYS A 533 -23.42 -9.47 -7.63
C LYS A 533 -22.54 -10.50 -8.33
N SER A 534 -22.00 -11.46 -7.58
CA SER A 534 -21.21 -12.59 -8.12
C SER A 534 -22.07 -13.78 -8.58
N GLY A 535 -23.41 -13.68 -8.50
CA GLY A 535 -24.35 -14.69 -8.97
C GLY A 535 -24.90 -15.64 -7.91
N TYR A 536 -24.40 -15.60 -6.67
CA TYR A 536 -24.84 -16.52 -5.62
C TYR A 536 -26.25 -16.17 -5.13
N PRO A 537 -27.17 -17.15 -5.04
CA PRO A 537 -28.42 -16.96 -4.32
C PRO A 537 -28.13 -16.83 -2.81
N VAL A 538 -28.59 -15.73 -2.20
CA VAL A 538 -28.35 -15.43 -0.78
C VAL A 538 -29.64 -15.51 0.02
N VAL A 539 -29.58 -16.22 1.15
CA VAL A 539 -30.65 -16.31 2.13
C VAL A 539 -30.17 -15.77 3.47
N TYR A 540 -30.95 -14.89 4.09
CA TYR A 540 -30.65 -14.34 5.41
C TYR A 540 -31.41 -15.06 6.52
N GLY A 541 -30.71 -15.42 7.59
CA GLY A 541 -31.30 -15.82 8.86
C GLY A 541 -31.38 -14.62 9.81
N SER A 542 -32.59 -14.25 10.24
CA SER A 542 -32.86 -13.16 11.18
C SER A 542 -33.69 -13.64 12.38
N ARG A 543 -33.57 -12.94 13.51
CA ARG A 543 -34.47 -13.12 14.67
C ARG A 543 -35.88 -12.61 14.37
N ASP A 544 -35.96 -11.56 13.55
CA ASP A 544 -37.21 -10.98 13.06
C ASP A 544 -37.13 -10.87 11.54
N PRO A 545 -37.70 -11.84 10.79
CA PRO A 545 -37.71 -11.79 9.33
C PRO A 545 -38.71 -10.78 8.76
N ARG A 546 -39.72 -10.35 9.54
CA ARG A 546 -40.79 -9.45 9.06
C ARG A 546 -40.36 -7.99 8.99
N ASN A 547 -39.36 -7.59 9.78
CA ASN A 547 -38.88 -6.21 9.88
C ASN A 547 -37.51 -6.00 9.21
N SER A 548 -37.43 -6.17 7.89
CA SER A 548 -36.15 -6.17 7.13
C SER A 548 -36.10 -5.13 5.99
N THR A 549 -36.04 -3.84 6.34
CA THR A 549 -36.14 -2.72 5.38
C THR A 549 -34.88 -2.41 4.55
N LEU A 550 -33.71 -2.95 4.92
CA LEU A 550 -32.39 -2.52 4.41
C LEU A 550 -31.59 -3.62 3.67
N LEU A 551 -32.26 -4.68 3.20
CA LEU A 551 -31.61 -5.81 2.54
C LEU A 551 -31.56 -5.65 1.01
N PRO A 552 -30.57 -6.27 0.34
CA PRO A 552 -30.45 -6.20 -1.10
C PRO A 552 -31.61 -6.90 -1.82
N SER A 553 -32.09 -6.28 -2.90
CA SER A 553 -33.12 -6.83 -3.78
C SER A 553 -32.66 -8.17 -4.35
N GLY A 554 -33.44 -9.24 -4.13
CA GLY A 554 -33.15 -10.59 -4.60
C GLY A 554 -32.73 -11.58 -3.50
N ALA A 555 -32.55 -11.14 -2.25
CA ALA A 555 -32.34 -12.04 -1.12
C ALA A 555 -33.62 -12.29 -0.31
N GLN A 556 -33.83 -13.53 0.14
CA GLN A 556 -34.94 -13.91 1.01
C GLN A 556 -34.50 -13.86 2.49
N VAL A 557 -35.44 -13.61 3.39
CA VAL A 557 -35.19 -13.55 4.83
C VAL A 557 -36.11 -14.55 5.53
N PHE A 558 -35.52 -15.42 6.33
CA PHE A 558 -36.24 -16.41 7.11
C PHE A 558 -35.81 -16.38 8.58
N SER A 559 -36.51 -17.17 9.40
CA SER A 559 -35.99 -17.53 10.72
C SER A 559 -34.69 -18.34 10.57
N HIS A 560 -33.85 -18.38 11.62
CA HIS A 560 -32.58 -19.10 11.57
C HIS A 560 -32.76 -20.58 11.18
N ALA A 561 -33.74 -21.28 11.77
CA ALA A 561 -34.00 -22.69 11.48
C ALA A 561 -34.49 -22.94 10.03
N GLU A 562 -35.31 -22.05 9.49
CA GLU A 562 -35.76 -22.15 8.10
C GLU A 562 -34.63 -21.86 7.11
N ALA A 563 -33.80 -20.85 7.39
CA ALA A 563 -32.66 -20.50 6.56
C ALA A 563 -31.65 -21.65 6.45
N LEU A 564 -31.44 -22.43 7.52
CA LEU A 564 -30.54 -23.60 7.52
C LEU A 564 -30.94 -24.70 6.52
N LYS A 565 -32.24 -24.83 6.21
CA LYS A 565 -32.72 -25.85 5.26
C LYS A 565 -32.30 -25.54 3.82
N THR A 566 -31.92 -24.29 3.55
CA THR A 566 -31.72 -23.81 2.17
C THR A 566 -30.27 -23.91 1.68
N SER A 567 -29.28 -23.98 2.57
CA SER A 567 -27.86 -23.96 2.21
C SER A 567 -27.01 -24.98 2.96
N LYS A 568 -25.86 -25.31 2.36
CA LYS A 568 -24.77 -26.06 2.99
C LYS A 568 -23.71 -25.15 3.63
N ILE A 569 -23.49 -23.96 3.04
CA ILE A 569 -22.55 -22.95 3.54
C ILE A 569 -23.31 -21.88 4.32
N ILE A 570 -22.84 -21.57 5.52
CA ILE A 570 -23.46 -20.61 6.43
C ILE A 570 -22.40 -19.63 6.94
N PHE A 571 -22.58 -18.35 6.66
CA PHE A 571 -21.75 -17.29 7.23
C PHE A 571 -22.35 -16.79 8.54
N LEU A 572 -21.59 -16.87 9.62
CA LEU A 572 -22.00 -16.43 10.94
C LEU A 572 -21.60 -14.96 11.18
N ALA A 573 -22.40 -14.00 10.70
CA ALA A 573 -22.16 -12.56 10.85
C ALA A 573 -22.74 -11.98 12.15
N VAL A 574 -22.47 -12.64 13.27
CA VAL A 574 -22.88 -12.23 14.63
C VAL A 574 -21.66 -12.19 15.56
N HIS A 575 -21.79 -11.45 16.67
CA HIS A 575 -20.75 -11.37 17.69
C HIS A 575 -20.73 -12.62 18.57
N ARG A 576 -19.56 -12.94 19.15
CA ARG A 576 -19.33 -14.15 19.97
C ARG A 576 -20.31 -14.23 21.14
N GLU A 577 -20.61 -13.10 21.77
CA GLU A 577 -21.54 -13.00 22.91
C GLU A 577 -22.98 -13.44 22.57
N ASN A 578 -23.28 -13.62 21.29
CA ASN A 578 -24.58 -14.07 20.80
C ASN A 578 -24.52 -15.46 20.18
N TYR A 579 -23.51 -16.29 20.49
CA TYR A 579 -23.43 -17.66 19.95
C TYR A 579 -24.41 -18.65 20.58
N ASP A 580 -25.06 -18.29 21.69
CA ASP A 580 -25.95 -19.19 22.45
C ASP A 580 -27.04 -19.84 21.58
N PHE A 581 -27.59 -19.12 20.59
CA PHE A 581 -28.64 -19.67 19.72
C PHE A 581 -28.14 -20.76 18.76
N ILE A 582 -26.83 -20.84 18.52
CA ILE A 582 -26.21 -21.87 17.67
C ILE A 582 -26.28 -23.24 18.35
N SER A 583 -26.17 -23.28 19.68
CA SER A 583 -26.28 -24.54 20.44
C SER A 583 -27.65 -25.20 20.23
N ALA A 584 -28.71 -24.41 20.18
CA ALA A 584 -30.08 -24.87 19.90
C ALA A 584 -30.30 -25.35 18.45
N LEU A 585 -29.37 -25.04 17.54
CA LEU A 585 -29.42 -25.41 16.13
C LEU A 585 -28.38 -26.49 15.76
N SER A 586 -27.67 -27.04 16.76
CA SER A 586 -26.54 -27.96 16.56
C SER A 586 -26.90 -29.17 15.69
N ASP A 587 -28.04 -29.81 15.95
CA ASP A 587 -28.50 -30.97 15.17
C ASP A 587 -28.80 -30.63 13.70
N GLN A 588 -29.23 -29.39 13.42
CA GLN A 588 -29.54 -28.92 12.06
C GLN A 588 -28.29 -28.47 11.29
N LEU A 589 -27.17 -28.27 11.99
CA LEU A 589 -25.90 -27.84 11.43
C LEU A 589 -25.00 -29.02 11.03
N ASP A 590 -25.38 -30.25 11.37
CA ASP A 590 -24.61 -31.46 11.05
C ASP A 590 -24.31 -31.57 9.54
N GLY A 591 -23.05 -31.85 9.21
CA GLY A 591 -22.55 -31.93 7.83
C GLY A 591 -22.52 -30.61 7.04
N LYS A 592 -22.83 -29.47 7.66
CA LYS A 592 -22.74 -28.13 7.04
C LYS A 592 -21.39 -27.47 7.28
N VAL A 593 -21.11 -26.42 6.51
CA VAL A 593 -19.91 -25.60 6.65
C VAL A 593 -20.29 -24.29 7.32
N LEU A 594 -19.79 -24.07 8.54
CA LEU A 594 -20.04 -22.88 9.32
C LEU A 594 -18.82 -21.95 9.27
N VAL A 595 -18.99 -20.79 8.63
CA VAL A 595 -17.92 -19.81 8.44
C VAL A 595 -17.97 -18.74 9.52
N ASP A 596 -16.98 -18.74 10.40
CA ASP A 596 -16.84 -17.73 11.46
C ASP A 596 -16.12 -16.47 10.96
N VAL A 597 -16.86 -15.36 10.90
CA VAL A 597 -16.33 -14.05 10.46
C VAL A 597 -16.10 -13.07 11.63
N SER A 598 -16.29 -13.52 12.87
CA SER A 598 -16.23 -12.66 14.05
C SER A 598 -14.81 -12.18 14.39
N ASN A 599 -14.71 -11.11 15.17
CA ASN A 599 -13.48 -10.66 15.81
C ASN A 599 -13.79 -10.23 17.26
N ASN A 600 -12.82 -10.38 18.15
CA ASN A 600 -12.91 -9.89 19.53
C ASN A 600 -12.71 -8.37 19.61
N LEU A 601 -13.07 -7.76 20.76
CA LEU A 601 -12.85 -6.33 20.97
C LEU A 601 -11.39 -6.03 21.34
N LYS A 602 -10.75 -6.94 22.09
CA LYS A 602 -9.36 -6.87 22.55
C LYS A 602 -8.67 -8.21 22.37
N MET A 603 -7.34 -8.20 22.25
CA MET A 603 -6.53 -9.42 22.26
C MET A 603 -6.68 -10.13 23.61
N ASN A 604 -6.66 -11.46 23.59
CA ASN A 604 -6.74 -12.32 24.77
C ASN A 604 -7.97 -12.00 25.66
N GLN A 605 -9.10 -11.65 25.03
CA GLN A 605 -10.37 -11.46 25.74
C GLN A 605 -10.90 -12.79 26.29
N TYR A 606 -10.68 -13.86 25.55
CA TYR A 606 -11.09 -15.24 25.84
C TYR A 606 -9.87 -16.17 25.77
N PRO A 607 -9.91 -17.36 26.40
CA PRO A 607 -8.78 -18.30 26.41
C PRO A 607 -8.54 -18.91 25.04
N GLU A 608 -9.61 -19.30 24.35
CA GLU A 608 -9.61 -19.87 23.01
C GLU A 608 -10.19 -18.90 21.97
N SER A 609 -9.83 -19.11 20.71
CA SER A 609 -10.37 -18.35 19.57
C SER A 609 -11.87 -18.57 19.40
N ASN A 610 -12.55 -17.63 18.76
CA ASN A 610 -13.99 -17.70 18.51
C ASN A 610 -14.34 -18.90 17.63
N ALA A 611 -13.52 -19.21 16.64
CA ALA A 611 -13.72 -20.39 15.79
C ALA A 611 -13.49 -21.72 16.54
N GLN A 612 -12.54 -21.78 17.47
CA GLN A 612 -12.36 -22.96 18.34
C GLN A 612 -13.54 -23.14 19.29
N TYR A 613 -13.98 -22.05 19.93
CA TYR A 613 -15.16 -22.08 20.79
C TYR A 613 -16.42 -22.50 20.01
N LEU A 614 -16.57 -21.99 18.78
CA LEU A 614 -17.67 -22.38 17.90
C LEU A 614 -17.60 -23.87 17.54
N SER A 615 -16.41 -24.40 17.25
CA SER A 615 -16.20 -25.83 17.01
C SER A 615 -16.58 -26.70 18.21
N GLN A 616 -16.34 -26.22 19.44
CA GLN A 616 -16.78 -26.90 20.66
C GLN A 616 -18.32 -26.89 20.83
N LEU A 617 -18.98 -25.80 20.42
CA LEU A 617 -20.45 -25.70 20.49
C LEU A 617 -21.15 -26.61 19.46
N VAL A 618 -20.53 -26.81 18.30
CA VAL A 618 -21.08 -27.63 17.20
C VAL A 618 -20.05 -28.67 16.70
N PRO A 619 -19.75 -29.70 17.50
CA PRO A 619 -18.62 -30.60 17.25
C PRO A 619 -18.74 -31.46 15.99
N LYS A 620 -19.96 -31.64 15.47
CA LYS A 620 -20.22 -32.37 14.21
C LYS A 620 -20.18 -31.48 12.96
N THR A 621 -20.07 -30.16 13.13
CA THR A 621 -20.09 -29.19 12.04
C THR A 621 -18.68 -28.77 11.65
N ASN A 622 -18.40 -28.65 10.35
CA ASN A 622 -17.10 -28.18 9.89
C ASN A 622 -17.01 -26.66 10.04
N VAL A 623 -16.18 -26.21 10.99
CA VAL A 623 -15.94 -24.78 11.21
C VAL A 623 -14.76 -24.29 10.39
N VAL A 624 -14.96 -23.19 9.66
CA VAL A 624 -13.92 -22.50 8.90
C VAL A 624 -13.83 -21.05 9.36
N LYS A 625 -12.63 -20.60 9.70
CA LYS A 625 -12.36 -19.19 9.98
C LYS A 625 -12.08 -18.48 8.66
N GLY A 626 -12.72 -17.34 8.41
CA GLY A 626 -12.41 -16.52 7.25
C GLY A 626 -13.08 -15.16 7.30
N PHE A 627 -12.74 -14.28 6.34
CA PHE A 627 -13.40 -12.99 6.10
C PHE A 627 -13.32 -11.93 7.21
N ASN A 628 -12.76 -12.27 8.35
CA ASN A 628 -12.63 -11.39 9.51
C ASN A 628 -11.59 -10.28 9.31
N THR A 629 -10.71 -10.38 8.30
CA THR A 629 -9.74 -9.34 7.94
C THR A 629 -10.28 -8.26 7.02
N VAL A 630 -11.37 -8.54 6.30
CA VAL A 630 -11.98 -7.60 5.36
C VAL A 630 -13.03 -6.76 6.08
N SER A 631 -13.10 -5.46 5.76
CA SER A 631 -14.14 -4.58 6.34
C SER A 631 -15.43 -4.61 5.50
N ALA A 632 -16.57 -4.41 6.14
CA ALA A 632 -17.87 -4.29 5.45
C ALA A 632 -17.84 -3.23 4.33
N TRP A 633 -17.14 -2.11 4.56
CA TRP A 633 -16.98 -1.04 3.58
C TRP A 633 -16.20 -1.50 2.34
N ALA A 634 -15.12 -2.27 2.52
CA ALA A 634 -14.33 -2.81 1.41
C ALA A 634 -15.14 -3.76 0.52
N LEU A 635 -16.07 -4.54 1.11
CA LEU A 635 -16.98 -5.41 0.36
C LEU A 635 -17.99 -4.61 -0.50
N GLN A 636 -18.36 -3.38 -0.08
CA GLN A 636 -19.29 -2.52 -0.83
C GLN A 636 -18.60 -1.70 -1.93
N SER A 637 -17.45 -1.09 -1.61
CA SER A 637 -16.73 -0.19 -2.53
C SER A 637 -15.79 -0.90 -3.50
N GLY A 638 -15.54 -2.20 -3.29
CA GLY A 638 -14.49 -2.96 -3.98
C GLY A 638 -13.10 -2.75 -3.37
N SER A 639 -12.11 -3.49 -3.89
CA SER A 639 -10.72 -3.59 -3.41
C SER A 639 -9.85 -2.33 -3.62
N LEU A 640 -10.44 -1.18 -3.94
CA LEU A 640 -9.71 0.05 -4.26
C LEU A 640 -8.98 0.68 -3.05
N ASP A 641 -9.50 0.48 -1.83
CA ASP A 641 -9.09 1.21 -0.62
C ASP A 641 -8.77 0.28 0.59
N ALA A 642 -8.71 -1.05 0.41
CA ALA A 642 -8.40 -2.01 1.49
C ALA A 642 -7.76 -3.31 0.96
N SER A 643 -7.13 -4.09 1.85
CA SER A 643 -6.55 -5.40 1.48
C SER A 643 -7.61 -6.34 0.89
N SER A 644 -7.31 -6.90 -0.27
CA SER A 644 -8.11 -7.93 -0.95
C SER A 644 -7.88 -9.33 -0.37
N GLN A 645 -6.99 -9.47 0.62
CA GLN A 645 -6.60 -10.77 1.15
C GLN A 645 -7.57 -11.26 2.23
N VAL A 646 -8.02 -12.50 2.08
CA VAL A 646 -8.83 -13.21 3.06
C VAL A 646 -8.01 -14.38 3.58
N PHE A 647 -7.60 -14.32 4.84
CA PHE A 647 -6.98 -15.48 5.47
C PHE A 647 -8.07 -16.50 5.82
N VAL A 648 -7.83 -17.76 5.46
CA VAL A 648 -8.77 -18.87 5.70
C VAL A 648 -8.03 -19.98 6.43
N CYS A 649 -8.62 -20.52 7.49
CA CYS A 649 -8.11 -21.72 8.15
C CYS A 649 -9.24 -22.62 8.65
N GLY A 650 -8.97 -23.92 8.76
CA GLY A 650 -9.93 -24.92 9.18
C GLY A 650 -9.34 -26.33 9.03
N ASP A 651 -9.86 -27.27 9.80
CA ASP A 651 -9.34 -28.65 9.85
C ASP A 651 -9.81 -29.50 8.67
N ASP A 652 -11.00 -29.22 8.13
CA ASP A 652 -11.54 -29.89 6.95
C ASP A 652 -11.12 -29.18 5.66
N ASN A 653 -10.24 -29.81 4.88
CA ASN A 653 -9.73 -29.27 3.61
C ASN A 653 -10.83 -29.04 2.55
N PRO A 654 -11.78 -29.97 2.31
CA PRO A 654 -12.91 -29.73 1.42
C PRO A 654 -13.73 -28.48 1.78
N SER A 655 -14.11 -28.34 3.06
CA SER A 655 -14.87 -27.17 3.54
C SER A 655 -14.07 -25.88 3.40
N LYS A 656 -12.78 -25.91 3.70
CA LYS A 656 -11.89 -24.77 3.52
C LYS A 656 -11.78 -24.37 2.05
N GLN A 657 -11.64 -25.33 1.14
CA GLN A 657 -11.58 -25.04 -0.30
C GLN A 657 -12.88 -24.42 -0.81
N LEU A 658 -14.05 -24.89 -0.36
CA LEU A 658 -15.35 -24.28 -0.68
C LEU A 658 -15.40 -22.80 -0.26
N VAL A 659 -14.94 -22.48 0.96
CA VAL A 659 -14.90 -21.10 1.45
C VAL A 659 -13.90 -20.24 0.66
N MET A 660 -12.76 -20.81 0.27
CA MET A 660 -11.78 -20.14 -0.60
C MET A 660 -12.34 -19.90 -2.00
N ASP A 661 -13.11 -20.83 -2.57
CA ASP A 661 -13.78 -20.66 -3.86
C ASP A 661 -14.83 -19.55 -3.81
N VAL A 662 -15.60 -19.48 -2.73
CA VAL A 662 -16.48 -18.34 -2.46
C VAL A 662 -15.68 -17.04 -2.40
N ALA A 663 -14.54 -16.99 -1.71
CA ALA A 663 -13.69 -15.80 -1.68
C ALA A 663 -13.14 -15.40 -3.07
N ARG A 664 -12.72 -16.36 -3.90
CA ARG A 664 -12.27 -16.10 -5.29
C ARG A 664 -13.40 -15.53 -6.14
N SER A 665 -14.60 -16.09 -6.03
CA SER A 665 -15.76 -15.71 -6.85
C SER A 665 -16.23 -14.26 -6.64
N ILE A 666 -15.92 -13.66 -5.49
CA ILE A 666 -16.22 -12.26 -5.16
C ILE A 666 -15.01 -11.33 -5.37
N SER A 667 -13.99 -11.81 -6.08
CA SER A 667 -12.73 -11.11 -6.40
C SER A 667 -11.86 -10.80 -5.18
N LEU A 668 -11.89 -11.66 -4.16
CA LEU A 668 -10.94 -11.63 -3.04
C LEU A 668 -9.84 -12.69 -3.25
N THR A 669 -8.69 -12.47 -2.63
CA THR A 669 -7.54 -13.37 -2.71
C THR A 669 -7.49 -14.22 -1.43
N PRO A 670 -8.01 -15.46 -1.42
CA PRO A 670 -7.90 -16.31 -0.26
C PRO A 670 -6.45 -16.77 -0.04
N LEU A 671 -6.02 -16.81 1.21
CA LEU A 671 -4.74 -17.34 1.65
C LEU A 671 -4.99 -18.40 2.73
N ASP A 672 -4.67 -19.66 2.43
CA ASP A 672 -4.77 -20.75 3.40
C ASP A 672 -3.70 -20.58 4.50
N GLN A 673 -4.12 -20.63 5.76
CA GLN A 673 -3.27 -20.52 6.95
C GLN A 673 -3.18 -21.85 7.73
N GLY A 674 -3.67 -22.94 7.17
CA GLY A 674 -3.58 -24.28 7.74
C GLY A 674 -4.82 -24.71 8.51
N SER A 675 -4.59 -25.31 9.67
CA SER A 675 -5.62 -25.89 10.54
C SER A 675 -6.36 -24.82 11.36
N LEU A 676 -7.41 -25.22 12.08
CA LEU A 676 -8.20 -24.31 12.92
C LEU A 676 -7.38 -23.68 14.07
N LEU A 677 -6.21 -24.25 14.41
CA LEU A 677 -5.27 -23.66 15.38
C LEU A 677 -4.77 -22.27 14.97
N ALA A 678 -4.71 -21.97 13.67
CA ALA A 678 -4.31 -20.65 13.19
C ALA A 678 -5.38 -19.57 13.48
N ALA A 679 -6.62 -19.95 13.81
CA ALA A 679 -7.73 -19.01 13.98
C ALA A 679 -7.45 -17.93 15.04
N GLU A 680 -6.73 -18.28 16.12
CA GLU A 680 -6.32 -17.31 17.14
C GLU A 680 -5.44 -16.19 16.56
N GLU A 681 -4.48 -16.54 15.71
CA GLU A 681 -3.63 -15.54 15.03
C GLU A 681 -4.45 -14.68 14.07
N LEU A 682 -5.39 -15.29 13.33
CA LEU A 682 -6.27 -14.59 12.39
C LEU A 682 -7.21 -13.61 13.09
N GLU A 683 -7.75 -13.94 14.27
CA GLU A 683 -8.60 -13.05 15.08
C GLU A 683 -7.81 -11.89 15.68
N ASN A 684 -6.57 -12.15 16.06
CA ASN A 684 -5.67 -11.14 16.61
C ASN A 684 -5.13 -10.19 15.53
N TYR A 685 -4.98 -10.65 14.29
CA TYR A 685 -4.44 -9.87 13.17
C TYR A 685 -5.11 -8.49 12.95
N PRO A 686 -6.44 -8.37 12.84
CA PRO A 686 -7.11 -7.07 12.68
C PRO A 686 -7.11 -6.21 13.95
N LEU A 687 -6.76 -6.77 15.11
CA LEU A 687 -6.72 -6.03 16.39
C LEU A 687 -5.39 -5.33 16.64
N GLN A 688 -4.30 -5.89 16.11
CA GLN A 688 -2.96 -5.35 16.27
C GLN A 688 -2.77 -4.07 15.44
N LEU A 689 -2.03 -3.12 16.01
CA LEU A 689 -1.56 -1.91 15.34
C LEU A 689 -0.04 -1.84 15.50
N PHE A 690 0.69 -2.11 14.42
CA PHE A 690 2.15 -2.08 14.34
C PHE A 690 2.87 -2.78 15.51
N PRO A 691 2.57 -4.06 15.80
CA PRO A 691 3.07 -4.77 16.99
C PRO A 691 4.61 -4.79 17.02
N MET A 692 5.24 -5.09 15.88
CA MET A 692 6.70 -5.17 15.75
C MET A 692 7.42 -3.81 15.74
N TRP A 693 6.68 -2.70 15.65
CA TRP A 693 7.26 -1.35 15.61
C TRP A 693 7.32 -0.69 16.98
N ARG A 694 6.58 -1.19 17.98
CA ARG A 694 6.50 -0.58 19.32
C ARG A 694 7.89 -0.37 19.93
N LEU A 695 8.68 -1.45 20.01
CA LEU A 695 10.02 -1.41 20.59
C LEU A 695 10.97 -0.48 19.79
N PRO A 696 11.12 -0.63 18.45
CA PRO A 696 11.89 0.31 17.63
C PRO A 696 11.50 1.78 17.81
N LEU A 697 10.20 2.08 17.88
CA LEU A 697 9.69 3.45 18.05
C LEU A 697 9.98 4.00 19.44
N TYR A 698 9.82 3.21 20.51
CA TYR A 698 10.18 3.64 21.86
C TYR A 698 11.68 3.91 22.01
N ILE A 699 12.53 3.02 21.49
CA ILE A 699 13.99 3.22 21.48
C ILE A 699 14.32 4.50 20.72
N THR A 700 13.74 4.69 19.53
CA THR A 700 14.00 5.87 18.69
C THR A 700 13.53 7.16 19.36
N ALA A 701 12.34 7.16 19.96
CA ALA A 701 11.80 8.31 20.66
C ALA A 701 12.67 8.68 21.87
N GLY A 702 13.06 7.69 22.68
CA GLY A 702 13.97 7.88 23.81
C GLY A 702 15.31 8.47 23.39
N LEU A 703 15.95 7.90 22.36
CA LEU A 703 17.20 8.41 21.81
C LEU A 703 17.06 9.83 21.26
N THR A 704 15.97 10.12 20.55
CA THR A 704 15.72 11.45 19.96
C THR A 704 15.54 12.49 21.05
N VAL A 705 14.74 12.22 22.08
CA VAL A 705 14.53 13.13 23.21
C VAL A 705 15.83 13.36 23.98
N PHE A 706 16.56 12.29 24.28
CA PHE A 706 17.84 12.38 24.97
C PHE A 706 18.83 13.28 24.22
N PHE A 707 19.09 12.99 22.94
CA PHE A 707 20.05 13.78 22.17
C PHE A 707 19.55 15.20 21.88
N PHE A 708 18.24 15.41 21.74
CA PHE A 708 17.68 16.75 21.58
C PHE A 708 17.95 17.60 22.83
N LEU A 709 17.60 17.10 24.02
CA LEU A 709 17.87 17.78 25.29
C LEU A 709 19.37 18.00 25.51
N TYR A 710 20.18 16.99 25.19
CA TYR A 710 21.64 17.08 25.24
C TYR A 710 22.15 18.28 24.43
N TYR A 711 21.74 18.42 23.17
CA TYR A 711 22.17 19.54 22.33
C TYR A 711 21.55 20.88 22.72
N VAL A 712 20.36 20.90 23.33
CA VAL A 712 19.79 22.12 23.93
C VAL A 712 20.69 22.61 25.06
N VAL A 713 21.16 21.70 25.92
CA VAL A 713 22.14 22.04 26.97
C VAL A 713 23.44 22.58 26.36
N LEU A 714 24.04 21.86 25.42
CA LEU A 714 25.35 22.24 24.86
C LEU A 714 25.33 23.50 23.98
N GLN A 715 24.26 23.75 23.22
CA GLN A 715 24.24 24.82 22.22
C GLN A 715 23.38 26.04 22.61
N VAL A 716 22.37 25.86 23.46
CA VAL A 716 21.45 26.94 23.85
C VAL A 716 21.72 27.36 25.29
N ILE A 717 21.60 26.45 26.25
CA ILE A 717 21.74 26.76 27.68
C ILE A 717 23.17 27.22 27.99
N TYR A 718 24.19 26.50 27.52
CA TYR A 718 25.58 26.91 27.70
C TYR A 718 25.84 28.32 27.15
N SER A 719 25.33 28.63 25.94
CA SER A 719 25.52 29.94 25.30
C SER A 719 24.78 31.07 26.05
N TYR A 720 23.62 30.74 26.62
CA TYR A 720 22.84 31.66 27.44
C TYR A 720 23.52 31.94 28.78
N VAL A 721 23.93 30.90 29.51
CA VAL A 721 24.53 31.03 30.85
C VAL A 721 25.94 31.63 30.79
N THR A 722 26.81 31.16 29.89
CA THR A 722 28.22 31.55 29.90
C THR A 722 28.55 32.73 28.99
N LYS A 723 27.81 32.90 27.88
CA LYS A 723 28.08 33.95 26.89
C LYS A 723 27.01 35.03 26.85
N ASN A 724 25.95 34.91 27.65
CA ASN A 724 24.77 35.77 27.62
C ASN A 724 24.19 35.97 26.20
N THR A 725 24.24 34.92 25.37
CA THR A 725 23.78 34.97 23.98
C THR A 725 22.61 34.03 23.76
N ASP A 726 21.52 34.58 23.26
CA ASP A 726 20.34 33.82 22.85
C ASP A 726 20.59 33.14 21.49
N GLN A 727 20.60 31.81 21.52
CA GLN A 727 20.77 30.93 20.36
C GLN A 727 19.56 30.00 20.17
N THR A 728 18.40 30.36 20.69
CA THR A 728 17.20 29.50 20.73
C THR A 728 16.71 29.08 19.33
N TYR A 729 16.90 29.92 18.30
CA TYR A 729 16.57 29.60 16.90
C TYR A 729 17.21 28.29 16.40
N ARG A 730 18.34 27.87 17.00
CA ARG A 730 19.04 26.62 16.65
C ARG A 730 18.18 25.38 16.89
N MET A 731 17.18 25.44 17.76
CA MET A 731 16.29 24.32 18.10
C MET A 731 15.49 23.79 16.91
N MET A 732 15.22 24.61 15.90
CA MET A 732 14.35 24.22 14.79
C MET A 732 15.03 23.39 13.72
N ILE A 733 16.24 23.78 13.29
CA ILE A 733 16.97 23.05 12.23
C ILE A 733 18.35 22.59 12.68
N SER A 734 19.08 23.44 13.39
CA SER A 734 20.48 23.14 13.72
C SER A 734 20.59 21.94 14.65
N ILE A 735 19.81 21.92 15.73
CA ILE A 735 19.82 20.84 16.72
C ILE A 735 19.25 19.55 16.13
N PRO A 736 18.08 19.53 15.48
CA PRO A 736 17.59 18.33 14.80
C PRO A 736 18.57 17.77 13.77
N ASN A 737 19.30 18.62 13.03
CA ASN A 737 20.33 18.14 12.09
C ASN A 737 21.61 17.61 12.76
N HIS A 738 21.74 17.73 14.09
CA HIS A 738 22.71 16.95 14.87
C HIS A 738 22.08 15.66 15.40
N VAL A 739 20.83 15.71 15.87
CA VAL A 739 20.14 14.57 16.46
C VAL A 739 19.83 13.48 15.42
N PHE A 740 19.29 13.86 14.26
CA PHE A 740 18.87 12.89 13.25
C PHE A 740 19.97 11.96 12.74
N PRO A 741 21.15 12.45 12.32
CA PRO A 741 22.22 11.55 11.87
C PRO A 741 22.75 10.67 13.01
N ILE A 742 22.79 11.17 14.25
CA ILE A 742 23.21 10.40 15.43
C ILE A 742 22.26 9.24 15.68
N VAL A 743 20.96 9.52 15.75
CA VAL A 743 19.93 8.50 15.98
C VAL A 743 19.91 7.51 14.82
N SER A 744 20.00 7.97 13.56
CA SER A 744 20.10 7.11 12.38
C SER A 744 21.29 6.15 12.50
N LEU A 745 22.50 6.66 12.76
CA LEU A 745 23.71 5.86 12.84
C LEU A 745 23.69 4.86 14.00
N VAL A 746 23.21 5.27 15.18
CA VAL A 746 23.07 4.39 16.35
C VAL A 746 22.07 3.26 16.06
N LEU A 747 20.90 3.58 15.50
CA LEU A 747 19.91 2.57 15.12
C LEU A 747 20.46 1.61 14.07
N LEU A 748 21.23 2.10 13.08
CA LEU A 748 21.87 1.24 12.07
C LEU A 748 22.88 0.29 12.74
N GLY A 749 23.64 0.76 13.73
CA GLY A 749 24.49 -0.09 14.56
C GLY A 749 23.68 -1.17 15.29
N LEU A 750 22.54 -0.81 15.89
CA LEU A 750 21.65 -1.74 16.59
C LEU A 750 20.97 -2.77 15.66
N VAL A 751 20.94 -2.56 14.35
CA VAL A 751 20.47 -3.57 13.38
C VAL A 751 21.47 -4.73 13.25
N TYR A 752 22.76 -4.42 13.21
CA TYR A 752 23.81 -5.40 12.94
C TYR A 752 24.45 -6.00 14.20
N LEU A 753 24.36 -5.30 15.34
CA LEU A 753 24.84 -5.78 16.64
C LEU A 753 24.30 -7.16 17.08
N PRO A 754 22.99 -7.46 17.00
CA PRO A 754 22.48 -8.77 17.46
C PRO A 754 22.99 -9.93 16.61
N GLY A 755 23.27 -9.70 15.32
CA GLY A 755 23.85 -10.72 14.44
C GLY A 755 25.29 -11.06 14.80
N VAL A 756 26.05 -10.09 15.30
CA VAL A 756 27.41 -10.27 15.83
C VAL A 756 27.36 -11.01 17.16
N ILE A 757 26.51 -10.57 18.09
CA ILE A 757 26.32 -11.23 19.40
C ILE A 757 25.89 -12.69 19.21
N ALA A 758 24.94 -12.96 18.31
CA ALA A 758 24.48 -14.31 18.00
C ALA A 758 25.63 -15.21 17.49
N ALA A 759 26.56 -14.69 16.69
CA ALA A 759 27.72 -15.44 16.23
C ALA A 759 28.67 -15.81 17.39
N PHE A 760 28.93 -14.88 18.31
CA PHE A 760 29.72 -15.18 19.51
C PHE A 760 29.04 -16.19 20.44
N ILE A 761 27.72 -16.09 20.62
CA ILE A 761 26.95 -17.08 21.40
C ILE A 761 27.02 -18.47 20.73
N GLN A 762 26.92 -18.54 19.41
CA GLN A 762 27.07 -19.80 18.65
C GLN A 762 28.48 -20.40 18.83
N LEU A 763 29.52 -19.57 18.75
CA LEU A 763 30.91 -20.00 18.99
C LEU A 763 31.12 -20.52 20.42
N HIS A 764 30.57 -19.82 21.41
CA HIS A 764 30.65 -20.22 22.81
C HIS A 764 29.92 -21.54 23.08
N ARG A 765 28.70 -21.70 22.54
CA ARG A 765 27.89 -22.91 22.69
C ARG A 765 28.41 -24.09 21.86
N GLY A 766 29.10 -23.81 20.76
CA GLY A 766 29.60 -24.82 19.83
C GLY A 766 28.52 -25.56 19.05
N THR A 767 27.29 -25.03 19.00
CA THR A 767 26.14 -25.60 18.26
C THR A 767 25.17 -24.50 17.84
N LYS A 768 24.43 -24.71 16.75
CA LYS A 768 23.34 -23.83 16.28
C LYS A 768 21.96 -24.23 16.80
N TYR A 769 21.80 -25.44 17.34
CA TYR A 769 20.48 -26.01 17.66
C TYR A 769 19.91 -25.53 19.00
N LYS A 770 20.71 -24.83 19.82
CA LYS A 770 20.22 -24.21 21.06
C LYS A 770 19.55 -22.86 20.78
N ARG A 771 18.28 -22.73 21.17
CA ARG A 771 17.48 -21.49 21.09
C ARG A 771 18.22 -20.31 21.73
N PHE A 772 18.17 -19.14 21.08
CA PHE A 772 18.74 -17.91 21.63
C PHE A 772 17.95 -17.45 22.88
N PRO A 773 18.57 -16.68 23.78
CA PRO A 773 17.83 -16.02 24.85
C PRO A 773 16.69 -15.16 24.28
N ASP A 774 15.53 -15.15 24.94
CA ASP A 774 14.31 -14.53 24.40
C ASP A 774 14.48 -13.04 24.07
N TRP A 775 15.28 -12.30 24.84
CA TRP A 775 15.56 -10.89 24.56
C TRP A 775 16.30 -10.70 23.22
N LEU A 776 17.22 -11.61 22.88
CA LEU A 776 17.99 -11.54 21.64
C LEU A 776 17.14 -11.98 20.46
N ASP A 777 16.27 -12.97 20.66
CA ASP A 777 15.35 -13.45 19.63
C ASP A 777 14.32 -12.37 19.25
N ARG A 778 13.69 -11.73 20.24
CA ARG A 778 12.80 -10.58 20.03
C ARG A 778 13.50 -9.43 19.31
N TRP A 779 14.76 -9.17 19.63
CA TRP A 779 15.55 -8.14 18.95
C TRP A 779 15.88 -8.53 17.50
N MET A 780 16.22 -9.79 17.23
CA MET A 780 16.50 -10.30 15.89
C MET A 780 15.30 -10.15 14.95
N LEU A 781 14.07 -10.28 15.47
CA LEU A 781 12.82 -10.06 14.73
C LEU A 781 12.56 -8.58 14.41
N CYS A 782 13.07 -7.64 15.23
CA CYS A 782 12.86 -6.21 15.07
C CYS A 782 13.89 -5.50 14.15
N ARG A 783 14.87 -6.23 13.59
CA ARG A 783 15.97 -5.64 12.80
C ARG A 783 15.47 -4.87 11.58
N LYS A 784 14.45 -5.40 10.89
CA LYS A 784 13.85 -4.73 9.72
C LYS A 784 13.29 -3.36 10.11
N GLN A 785 12.54 -3.29 11.20
CA GLN A 785 11.90 -2.08 11.68
C GLN A 785 12.94 -1.06 12.17
N LEU A 786 13.95 -1.48 12.92
CA LEU A 786 15.08 -0.62 13.31
C LEU A 786 15.80 -0.03 12.10
N GLY A 787 16.05 -0.85 11.07
CA GLY A 787 16.69 -0.41 9.82
C GLY A 787 15.86 0.62 9.06
N LEU A 788 14.54 0.41 8.97
CA LEU A 788 13.63 1.35 8.31
C LEU A 788 13.51 2.68 9.06
N VAL A 789 13.45 2.66 10.40
CA VAL A 789 13.44 3.90 11.19
C VAL A 789 14.78 4.63 11.09
N SER A 790 15.89 3.89 11.11
CA SER A 790 17.23 4.44 10.86
C SER A 790 17.32 5.13 9.50
N PHE A 791 16.80 4.48 8.44
CA PHE A 791 16.73 5.04 7.09
C PHE A 791 15.91 6.33 7.06
N ALA A 792 14.75 6.37 7.72
CA ALA A 792 13.91 7.56 7.78
C ALA A 792 14.62 8.76 8.45
N TYR A 793 15.36 8.52 9.54
CA TYR A 793 16.17 9.55 10.18
C TYR A 793 17.36 9.98 9.30
N GLY A 794 17.96 9.06 8.56
CA GLY A 794 18.99 9.35 7.56
C GLY A 794 18.46 10.24 6.44
N PHE A 795 17.25 9.95 5.96
CA PHE A 795 16.54 10.76 4.97
C PHE A 795 16.29 12.18 5.49
N LEU A 796 15.77 12.33 6.72
CA LEU A 796 15.59 13.65 7.35
C LEU A 796 16.92 14.41 7.47
N HIS A 797 18.02 13.74 7.85
CA HIS A 797 19.34 14.35 7.92
C HIS A 797 19.80 14.93 6.57
N VAL A 798 19.60 14.20 5.47
CA VAL A 798 19.94 14.67 4.12
C VAL A 798 19.19 15.96 3.81
N PHE A 799 17.87 16.00 4.02
CA PHE A 799 17.05 17.19 3.75
C PHE A 799 17.46 18.38 4.61
N TYR A 800 17.64 18.19 5.91
CA TYR A 800 18.08 19.25 6.82
C TYR A 800 19.49 19.76 6.49
N SER A 801 20.34 18.93 5.88
CA SER A 801 21.68 19.31 5.42
C SER A 801 21.65 20.08 4.11
N LEU A 802 20.84 19.66 3.14
CA LEU A 802 20.66 20.36 1.86
C LEU A 802 20.05 21.76 2.03
N VAL A 803 19.23 21.98 3.07
CA VAL A 803 18.65 23.30 3.38
C VAL A 803 19.65 24.26 4.02
N LYS A 804 20.82 23.82 4.51
CA LYS A 804 21.77 24.72 5.21
C LYS A 804 22.09 26.02 4.46
N PRO A 805 22.37 26.03 3.14
CA PRO A 805 22.67 27.26 2.40
C PRO A 805 21.47 28.23 2.30
N LEU A 806 20.25 27.72 2.40
CA LEU A 806 19.01 28.51 2.32
C LEU A 806 18.67 29.21 3.64
N ARG A 807 19.32 28.84 4.75
CA ARG A 807 19.02 29.38 6.08
C ARG A 807 19.60 30.77 6.24
N TYR A 808 18.79 31.68 6.79
CA TYR A 808 19.22 33.03 7.10
C TYR A 808 20.44 33.07 8.02
N ALA A 809 20.51 32.21 9.05
CA ALA A 809 21.66 32.17 9.95
C ALA A 809 22.97 31.74 9.24
N SER A 810 22.89 30.87 8.22
CA SER A 810 24.07 30.49 7.43
C SER A 810 24.49 31.61 6.50
N TYR A 811 23.51 32.18 5.81
CA TYR A 811 23.70 33.33 4.92
C TYR A 811 24.33 34.52 5.64
N TRP A 812 23.76 34.93 6.77
CA TRP A 812 24.23 36.06 7.56
C TRP A 812 25.69 35.89 8.01
N ARG A 813 26.09 34.68 8.42
CA ARG A 813 27.48 34.39 8.83
C ARG A 813 28.44 34.48 7.65
N GLN A 814 28.05 34.02 6.47
CA GLN A 814 28.88 34.11 5.27
C GLN A 814 29.09 35.58 4.87
N ILE A 815 28.01 36.37 4.85
CA ILE A 815 28.10 37.80 4.54
C ILE A 815 29.00 38.54 5.52
N ASN A 816 28.75 38.41 6.81
CA ASN A 816 29.52 39.16 7.79
C ASN A 816 31.00 38.77 7.78
N ARG A 817 31.32 37.50 7.46
CA ARG A 817 32.71 37.08 7.29
C ARG A 817 33.36 37.76 6.10
N ILE A 818 32.69 37.82 4.95
CA ILE A 818 33.19 38.47 3.74
C ILE A 818 33.36 39.98 3.98
N VAL A 819 32.33 40.65 4.50
CA VAL A 819 32.39 42.10 4.79
C VAL A 819 33.52 42.41 5.77
N TYR A 820 33.65 41.62 6.84
CA TYR A 820 34.74 41.79 7.81
C TYR A 820 36.13 41.62 7.19
N GLN A 821 36.29 40.64 6.29
CA GLN A 821 37.55 40.42 5.55
C GLN A 821 37.88 41.61 4.64
N VAL A 822 36.88 42.15 3.94
CA VAL A 822 37.04 43.33 3.08
C VAL A 822 37.39 44.56 3.91
N GLN A 823 36.71 44.80 5.03
CA GLN A 823 36.99 45.92 5.93
C GLN A 823 38.40 45.87 6.52
N LYS A 824 38.88 44.67 6.86
CA LYS A 824 40.24 44.47 7.37
C LYS A 824 41.30 44.35 6.28
N ASN A 825 40.90 44.39 5.01
CA ASN A 825 41.75 44.11 3.86
C ASN A 825 42.57 42.81 4.00
N THR A 826 41.96 41.78 4.61
CA THR A 826 42.59 40.47 4.85
C THR A 826 41.99 39.41 3.94
N THR A 827 42.84 38.71 3.19
CA THR A 827 42.45 37.54 2.40
C THR A 827 42.71 36.25 3.20
N THR A 828 41.84 35.26 3.06
CA THR A 828 42.12 33.89 3.53
C THR A 828 42.67 33.07 2.38
N GLU A 829 43.86 32.50 2.56
CA GLU A 829 44.46 31.58 1.60
C GLU A 829 43.66 30.27 1.49
N TRP A 830 43.79 29.60 0.35
CA TRP A 830 43.15 28.32 0.11
C TRP A 830 43.82 27.20 0.91
N GLU A 831 43.16 26.72 1.96
CA GLU A 831 43.65 25.59 2.75
C GLU A 831 43.20 24.24 2.17
N MET A 832 44.09 23.61 1.40
CA MET A 832 43.86 22.31 0.75
C MET A 832 43.35 21.21 1.72
N LYS A 833 43.87 21.18 2.96
CA LYS A 833 43.47 20.19 3.98
C LYS A 833 41.97 20.28 4.35
N TRP A 834 41.41 21.49 4.40
CA TRP A 834 39.98 21.65 4.70
C TRP A 834 39.10 21.30 3.51
N ALA A 835 39.57 21.58 2.29
CA ALA A 835 38.88 21.17 1.06
C ALA A 835 38.73 19.65 0.99
N TRP A 836 39.84 18.89 1.11
CA TRP A 836 39.83 17.43 1.13
C TRP A 836 38.91 16.85 2.21
N ARG A 837 39.00 17.39 3.43
CA ARG A 837 38.14 16.95 4.54
C ARG A 837 36.65 17.16 4.23
N SER A 838 36.31 18.33 3.69
CA SER A 838 34.94 18.69 3.34
C SER A 838 34.39 17.77 2.24
N ASP A 839 35.14 17.61 1.16
CA ASP A 839 34.69 16.86 -0.02
C ASP A 839 34.59 15.36 0.30
N LEU A 840 35.56 14.81 1.03
CA LEU A 840 35.52 13.42 1.49
C LEU A 840 34.33 13.17 2.43
N PHE A 841 34.05 14.11 3.35
CA PHE A 841 32.89 14.04 4.23
C PHE A 841 31.59 13.94 3.43
N TYR A 842 31.39 14.80 2.43
CA TYR A 842 30.18 14.76 1.62
C TYR A 842 30.11 13.52 0.72
N ALA A 843 31.21 13.14 0.07
CA ALA A 843 31.25 11.96 -0.80
C ALA A 843 30.88 10.67 -0.06
N LEU A 844 31.45 10.45 1.14
CA LEU A 844 31.12 9.29 1.97
C LEU A 844 29.66 9.28 2.43
N GLY A 845 29.11 10.46 2.76
CA GLY A 845 27.71 10.60 3.14
C GLY A 845 26.75 10.28 2.00
N ILE A 846 27.04 10.77 0.79
CA ILE A 846 26.24 10.53 -0.42
C ILE A 846 26.28 9.05 -0.79
N LEU A 847 27.47 8.43 -0.85
CA LEU A 847 27.62 7.01 -1.15
C LEU A 847 26.96 6.13 -0.10
N GLY A 848 27.15 6.45 1.19
CA GLY A 848 26.51 5.74 2.29
C GLY A 848 24.99 5.80 2.20
N PHE A 849 24.43 6.99 1.96
CA PHE A 849 22.98 7.15 1.81
C PHE A 849 22.43 6.47 0.55
N PHE A 850 23.15 6.46 -0.56
CA PHE A 850 22.76 5.75 -1.78
C PHE A 850 22.59 4.24 -1.52
N VAL A 851 23.58 3.60 -0.89
CA VAL A 851 23.47 2.18 -0.53
C VAL A 851 22.36 1.98 0.51
N PHE A 852 22.15 2.93 1.42
CA PHE A 852 21.04 2.88 2.37
C PHE A 852 19.67 2.90 1.67
N CYS A 853 19.48 3.71 0.63
CA CYS A 853 18.27 3.69 -0.19
C CYS A 853 18.02 2.31 -0.80
N LEU A 854 19.06 1.61 -1.26
CA LEU A 854 18.95 0.25 -1.80
C LEU A 854 18.46 -0.75 -0.74
N LEU A 855 18.94 -0.65 0.51
CA LEU A 855 18.43 -1.45 1.63
C LEU A 855 16.95 -1.16 1.92
N GLY A 856 16.55 0.10 1.81
CA GLY A 856 15.16 0.53 1.97
C GLY A 856 14.24 -0.04 0.88
N VAL A 857 14.64 0.07 -0.39
CA VAL A 857 13.87 -0.46 -1.53
C VAL A 857 13.71 -1.97 -1.46
N THR A 858 14.79 -2.70 -1.14
CA THR A 858 14.72 -4.18 -1.00
C THR A 858 13.95 -4.64 0.24
N SER A 859 13.60 -3.74 1.15
CA SER A 859 12.71 -4.05 2.30
C SER A 859 11.22 -4.04 1.93
N LEU A 860 10.87 -3.54 0.74
CA LEU A 860 9.51 -3.59 0.20
C LEU A 860 9.13 -5.06 -0.08
N PRO A 861 7.96 -5.54 0.37
CA PRO A 861 7.57 -6.93 0.14
C PRO A 861 7.57 -7.36 -1.33
N SER A 862 7.18 -6.49 -2.26
CA SER A 862 7.20 -6.78 -3.70
C SER A 862 8.60 -7.03 -4.26
N VAL A 863 9.63 -6.41 -3.68
CA VAL A 863 11.02 -6.60 -4.11
C VAL A 863 11.67 -7.74 -3.33
N SER A 864 11.39 -7.82 -2.02
CA SER A 864 11.94 -8.88 -1.17
C SER A 864 11.45 -10.26 -1.59
N ASN A 865 10.21 -10.40 -2.06
CA ASN A 865 9.63 -11.69 -2.43
C ASN A 865 10.10 -12.19 -3.81
N THR A 866 10.65 -11.31 -4.65
CA THR A 866 11.20 -11.69 -5.97
C THR A 866 12.67 -12.11 -5.89
N MET A 867 13.35 -11.79 -4.79
CA MET A 867 14.76 -12.10 -4.59
C MET A 867 14.92 -13.46 -3.92
N ASN A 868 15.89 -14.25 -4.37
CA ASN A 868 16.25 -15.45 -3.63
C ASN A 868 16.98 -15.09 -2.32
N TRP A 869 17.10 -16.05 -1.41
CA TRP A 869 17.74 -15.82 -0.11
C TRP A 869 19.21 -15.37 -0.21
N ARG A 870 19.95 -15.77 -1.26
CA ARG A 870 21.36 -15.39 -1.44
C ARG A 870 21.48 -13.92 -1.82
N GLU A 871 20.68 -13.45 -2.77
CA GLU A 871 20.58 -12.05 -3.19
C GLU A 871 20.12 -11.16 -2.04
N PHE A 872 19.04 -11.56 -1.35
CA PHE A 872 18.52 -10.83 -0.20
C PHE A 872 19.59 -10.70 0.90
N ARG A 873 20.30 -11.79 1.21
CA ARG A 873 21.40 -11.79 2.18
C ARG A 873 22.57 -10.94 1.70
N PHE A 874 22.91 -10.93 0.42
CA PHE A 874 23.97 -10.08 -0.12
C PHE A 874 23.63 -8.60 0.12
N VAL A 875 22.42 -8.15 -0.24
CA VAL A 875 22.01 -6.76 -0.04
C VAL A 875 21.91 -6.43 1.45
N GLN A 876 21.06 -7.14 2.20
CA GLN A 876 20.75 -6.79 3.60
C GLN A 876 21.91 -7.03 4.57
N SER A 877 22.86 -7.93 4.24
CA SER A 877 24.02 -8.23 5.07
C SER A 877 25.31 -7.59 4.55
N LYS A 878 25.74 -7.87 3.32
CA LYS A 878 27.05 -7.39 2.81
C LYS A 878 27.00 -5.89 2.56
N LEU A 879 26.07 -5.42 1.72
CA LEU A 879 25.89 -3.99 1.48
C LEU A 879 25.42 -3.25 2.75
N GLY A 880 24.71 -3.96 3.63
CA GLY A 880 24.38 -3.50 4.98
C GLY A 880 25.57 -3.05 5.83
N HIS A 881 26.59 -3.91 5.96
CA HIS A 881 27.81 -3.55 6.72
C HIS A 881 28.65 -2.50 5.99
N VAL A 882 28.64 -2.49 4.65
CA VAL A 882 29.26 -1.40 3.85
C VAL A 882 28.60 -0.06 4.14
N THR A 883 27.27 -0.03 4.23
CA THR A 883 26.51 1.17 4.60
C THR A 883 26.91 1.66 5.99
N LEU A 884 26.96 0.76 6.98
CA LEU A 884 27.41 1.11 8.34
C LEU A 884 28.84 1.66 8.34
N LEU A 885 29.75 1.06 7.57
CA LEU A 885 31.14 1.51 7.44
C LEU A 885 31.22 2.91 6.82
N LEU A 886 30.55 3.15 5.69
CA LEU A 886 30.55 4.45 5.00
C LEU A 886 29.95 5.56 5.86
N CYS A 887 28.83 5.29 6.54
CA CYS A 887 28.18 6.25 7.43
C CYS A 887 29.03 6.55 8.70
N THR A 888 29.73 5.54 9.23
CA THR A 888 30.69 5.71 10.34
C THR A 888 31.91 6.50 9.87
N ALA A 889 32.45 6.22 8.68
CA ALA A 889 33.54 6.97 8.10
C ALA A 889 33.15 8.43 7.83
N HIS A 890 31.95 8.67 7.29
CA HIS A 890 31.37 10.00 7.11
C HIS A 890 31.42 10.83 8.40
N ALA A 891 30.85 10.33 9.51
CA ALA A 891 30.90 11.09 10.76
C ALA A 891 32.29 11.07 11.43
N GLY A 892 33.19 10.13 11.06
CA GLY A 892 34.57 10.09 11.53
C GLY A 892 35.44 11.20 10.92
N VAL A 893 35.31 11.43 9.60
CA VAL A 893 35.95 12.54 8.88
C VAL A 893 35.44 13.90 9.40
N LEU A 894 34.17 13.98 9.82
CA LEU A 894 33.66 15.16 10.53
C LEU A 894 34.39 15.41 11.86
N GLY A 895 34.79 14.37 12.57
CA GLY A 895 35.53 14.45 13.83
C GLY A 895 37.05 14.66 13.70
N TRP A 896 37.58 14.79 12.48
CA TRP A 896 39.01 14.85 12.20
C TRP A 896 39.76 15.86 13.10
N ASN A 897 40.64 15.33 13.96
CA ASN A 897 41.45 16.05 14.96
C ASN A 897 40.64 16.87 16.00
N PHE A 898 39.31 16.78 16.01
CA PHE A 898 38.45 17.54 16.93
C PHE A 898 38.30 16.88 18.29
N PHE A 899 38.42 15.55 18.36
CA PHE A 899 38.34 14.82 19.63
C PHE A 899 39.55 15.09 20.55
N LEU A 900 40.69 15.54 20.00
CA LEU A 900 41.89 15.89 20.77
C LEU A 900 41.85 17.31 21.35
N LYS A 901 40.88 18.14 20.95
CA LYS A 901 40.81 19.57 21.36
C LYS A 901 39.91 19.73 22.59
N SER A 902 40.51 20.07 23.73
CA SER A 902 39.78 20.35 24.98
C SER A 902 38.72 21.45 24.83
N THR A 903 38.96 22.44 23.96
CA THR A 903 38.03 23.53 23.64
C THR A 903 36.70 23.09 23.03
N ARG A 904 36.57 21.82 22.63
CA ARG A 904 35.34 21.24 22.06
C ARG A 904 34.44 20.60 23.12
N TYR A 905 34.91 20.46 24.36
CA TYR A 905 34.13 19.94 25.49
C TYR A 905 33.47 21.10 26.22
N THR A 906 32.13 21.11 26.27
CA THR A 906 31.36 22.13 27.00
C THR A 906 30.95 21.57 28.35
N TRP A 907 31.44 22.17 29.44
CA TRP A 907 31.26 21.65 30.81
C TRP A 907 31.67 20.17 30.95
N GLY A 908 32.78 19.76 30.32
CA GLY A 908 33.27 18.39 30.35
C GLY A 908 32.48 17.38 29.49
N LEU A 909 31.34 17.79 28.92
CA LEU A 909 30.55 16.93 28.04
C LEU A 909 31.17 16.84 26.63
N PRO A 910 31.31 15.64 26.05
CA PRO A 910 31.88 15.47 24.71
C PRO A 910 30.92 15.98 23.62
N PRO A 911 31.41 16.28 22.41
CA PRO A 911 30.53 16.55 21.29
C PRO A 911 29.73 15.29 20.91
N GLY A 912 28.44 15.45 20.61
CA GLY A 912 27.53 14.30 20.44
C GLY A 912 27.89 13.32 19.30
N TYR A 913 28.67 13.73 18.30
CA TYR A 913 29.14 12.80 17.26
C TYR A 913 30.08 11.72 17.83
N MET A 914 30.79 11.99 18.93
CA MET A 914 31.63 10.98 19.58
C MET A 914 30.76 9.90 20.22
N LEU A 915 29.66 10.28 20.85
CA LEU A 915 28.70 9.35 21.43
C LEU A 915 28.04 8.48 20.36
N SER A 916 27.74 9.02 19.18
CA SER A 916 27.16 8.23 18.08
C SER A 916 28.08 7.15 17.52
N MET A 917 29.40 7.29 17.66
CA MET A 917 30.36 6.35 17.09
C MET A 917 30.58 5.09 17.91
N VAL A 918 30.24 5.12 19.20
CA VAL A 918 30.55 4.02 20.12
C VAL A 918 29.97 2.69 19.63
N ILE A 919 28.65 2.64 19.38
CA ILE A 919 27.97 1.41 18.97
C ILE A 919 28.42 0.94 17.56
N PRO A 920 28.41 1.79 16.51
CA PRO A 920 28.90 1.40 15.18
C PRO A 920 30.33 0.86 15.19
N CYS A 921 31.26 1.53 15.90
CA CYS A 921 32.65 1.09 15.97
C CYS A 921 32.78 -0.27 16.66
N ILE A 922 32.06 -0.52 17.76
CA ILE A 922 32.03 -1.83 18.42
C ILE A 922 31.54 -2.90 17.44
N VAL A 923 30.45 -2.65 16.72
CA VAL A 923 29.92 -3.60 15.73
C VAL A 923 30.94 -3.91 14.63
N LEU A 924 31.60 -2.87 14.08
CA LEU A 924 32.59 -3.04 13.01
C LEU A 924 33.83 -3.80 13.49
N ILE A 925 34.35 -3.51 14.69
CA ILE A 925 35.50 -4.20 15.28
C ILE A 925 35.17 -5.67 15.54
N LEU A 926 34.04 -5.95 16.19
CA LEU A 926 33.61 -7.32 16.46
C LEU A 926 33.34 -8.08 15.14
N LYS A 927 32.81 -7.40 14.13
CA LYS A 927 32.61 -7.99 12.80
C LYS A 927 33.94 -8.32 12.12
N LEU A 928 34.94 -7.46 12.25
CA LEU A 928 36.28 -7.69 11.72
C LEU A 928 36.90 -8.96 12.32
N ILE A 929 36.77 -9.15 13.64
CA ILE A 929 37.20 -10.39 14.32
C ILE A 929 36.49 -11.61 13.73
N LEU A 930 35.17 -11.55 13.52
CA LEU A 930 34.39 -12.66 12.96
C LEU A 930 34.71 -12.98 11.50
N ILE A 931 35.30 -12.05 10.73
CA ILE A 931 35.69 -12.26 9.33
C ILE A 931 37.05 -12.94 9.22
N THR A 932 37.88 -12.91 10.28
CA THR A 932 39.18 -13.57 10.25
C THR A 932 39.02 -15.08 9.94
N PRO A 933 39.88 -15.68 9.09
CA PRO A 933 39.67 -17.04 8.61
C PRO A 933 39.57 -18.10 9.72
N CYS A 934 40.28 -17.90 10.84
CA CYS A 934 40.24 -18.83 11.98
C CYS A 934 38.85 -18.88 12.63
N VAL A 935 38.17 -17.74 12.74
CA VAL A 935 36.84 -17.64 13.36
C VAL A 935 35.73 -17.96 12.35
N ASP A 936 35.79 -17.39 11.13
CA ASP A 936 34.74 -17.56 10.12
C ASP A 936 34.58 -19.04 9.69
N ARG A 937 35.69 -19.78 9.54
CA ARG A 937 35.65 -21.23 9.25
C ARG A 937 34.95 -22.02 10.37
N MET A 938 35.14 -21.62 11.63
CA MET A 938 34.48 -22.27 12.77
C MET A 938 32.98 -21.94 12.80
N VAL A 939 32.61 -20.68 12.62
CA VAL A 939 31.20 -20.26 12.52
C VAL A 939 30.50 -20.96 11.36
N THR A 940 31.16 -21.08 10.21
CA THR A 940 30.60 -21.73 9.01
C THR A 940 30.37 -23.21 9.26
N ARG A 941 31.32 -23.93 9.89
CA ARG A 941 31.12 -25.33 10.30
C ARG A 941 29.93 -25.49 11.24
N ILE A 942 29.82 -24.65 12.27
CA ILE A 942 28.68 -24.69 13.21
C ILE A 942 27.35 -24.46 12.47
N ARG A 943 27.32 -23.52 11.51
CA ARG A 943 26.12 -23.24 10.70
C ARG A 943 25.76 -24.39 9.75
N GLN A 944 26.74 -25.16 9.30
CA GLN A 944 26.55 -26.39 8.53
C GLN A 944 26.12 -27.59 9.41
N GLY A 945 26.03 -27.44 10.73
CA GLY A 945 25.54 -28.47 11.64
C GLY A 945 26.62 -29.17 12.47
N TRP A 946 27.85 -28.66 12.46
CA TRP A 946 28.93 -29.18 13.32
C TRP A 946 28.69 -28.84 14.79
N GLU A 947 28.82 -29.82 15.67
CA GLU A 947 28.82 -29.63 17.12
C GLU A 947 30.20 -29.88 17.73
N ARG A 948 30.60 -28.99 18.65
CA ARG A 948 31.85 -29.18 19.38
C ARG A 948 31.68 -30.35 20.37
N LYS A 949 32.38 -31.47 20.13
CA LYS A 949 32.46 -32.59 21.08
C LYS A 949 32.86 -32.06 22.47
N ARG A 950 32.01 -32.26 23.48
CA ARG A 950 32.37 -32.02 24.89
C ARG A 950 33.52 -32.98 25.22
N LYS A 951 34.62 -32.48 25.79
CA LYS A 951 35.58 -33.35 26.50
C LYS A 951 34.76 -34.05 27.60
N HIS A 952 34.62 -35.37 27.53
CA HIS A 952 34.31 -36.15 28.72
C HIS A 952 35.42 -35.86 29.71
N SER A 953 35.13 -35.07 30.75
CA SER A 953 35.92 -35.08 31.96
C SER A 953 35.76 -36.48 32.54
N GLY A 954 36.79 -37.31 32.38
CA GLY A 954 36.87 -38.58 33.06
C GLY A 954 36.74 -38.35 34.57
N ASN A 955 35.66 -38.86 35.14
CA ASN A 955 35.67 -39.41 36.48
C ASN A 955 35.54 -40.91 36.32
N LEU A 956 36.69 -41.54 36.06
CA LEU A 956 36.98 -42.86 36.61
C LEU A 956 37.11 -42.68 38.13
N LYS A 957 36.14 -43.19 38.88
CA LYS A 957 36.42 -43.84 40.16
C LYS A 957 35.57 -45.10 40.23
N VAL A 958 36.32 -46.18 40.47
CA VAL A 958 36.01 -47.60 40.67
C VAL A 958 34.64 -47.87 41.28
#